data_AF-A0A0G4IS48-F1
#
_entry.id   AF-A0A0G4IS48-F1
#
_cell.length_a   1.000
_cell.length_b   1.000
_cell.length_c   1.000
_cell.angle_alpha   90.00
_cell.angle_beta   90.00
_cell.angle_gamma   90.00
#
_symmetry.space_group_name_H-M   'P 1'
#
loop_
_entity.id
_entity.type
_entity.pdbx_description
1 polymer ?
#
loop_
_entity_poly.entity_id
_entity_poly.type
_entity_poly.pdbx_seq_one_letter_code
_entity_poly.pdbx_strand_id
1 'polypeptide(L)'
;MASSSISFASTAAEISKRDEDDDLQGSSAMKAVQTFGEHVFELTSALAVESSLPLWYLGAARPLPGRRLTRPHRFVIISALLEYLQQMRVLFPNVGQPPNIPWGILYNEWIRVLTGSVSDQAFRSAFGSSSYIAVLTVIAVLVAGSASIASMLAENRKPNVIIVRATAILSRVLVTPLFLPMMSVLLGSINARASIPVIVVSAGTAVLLVAVAYVATATVNDIDLLSDDPTARFHSRVQLMSLTFNSLLVVLAYALQASPGVFAVLNLAGAVYVAYVYTWYIPFNNDGLSALQSGLSWCYAWASAAGVVSVMQNDPTNTGPSFIVFGGVPIVFVAAVVASTFRSRFVRNSAGHHLASAFEIERKARYIIRDAFQTNTNDDKGKVGNKDDEDDRLKQQARELGRLRAILTQGMVRFPDASVLPLLAGFLYFRFFKLNFIGYKHLREAQKRDMFPDMRVLLLRLHRDNQRKILESEANRDVVEFNTYNELLMKAQGHDLAMTKAMVNFWDALCEDNPDLKMVRGLSATISQESVNALSAYQQALAIHADSEVVLKTYAGLLTVLLQDTNEANRLLARTREIEARNKILFKRETDSFRTLLFSDHRHVPTGASAPIAPRRLNRSRTAPSSSSRATTRRWARSWR
;
A
#
# COMPACT_ATOMS: atom_id res chain seq x y z
N MET A 1 -66.39 9.26 6.95
CA MET A 1 -64.94 9.26 6.67
C MET A 1 -64.22 9.06 7.99
N ALA A 2 -64.09 7.79 8.37
CA ALA A 2 -63.43 7.32 9.57
C ALA A 2 -62.82 5.96 9.20
N SER A 3 -61.50 5.91 9.01
CA SER A 3 -60.67 4.69 9.05
C SER A 3 -59.21 5.10 8.85
N SER A 4 -58.29 4.37 9.49
CA SER A 4 -56.81 4.46 9.46
C SER A 4 -56.08 5.16 10.61
N SER A 5 -56.63 5.11 11.83
CA SER A 5 -55.89 5.38 13.09
C SER A 5 -55.99 4.24 14.11
N ILE A 6 -56.09 2.99 13.65
CA ILE A 6 -56.05 1.78 14.50
C ILE A 6 -55.26 0.70 13.74
N SER A 7 -53.95 0.59 14.00
CA SER A 7 -53.14 -0.62 13.70
C SER A 7 -51.72 -0.61 14.27
N PHE A 8 -51.23 0.49 14.88
CA PHE A 8 -49.87 0.52 15.46
C PHE A 8 -49.83 0.36 16.99
N ALA A 9 -50.98 0.25 17.65
CA ALA A 9 -51.07 0.10 19.11
C ALA A 9 -51.28 -1.35 19.58
N SER A 10 -51.45 -2.33 18.68
CA SER A 10 -51.61 -3.75 19.06
C SER A 10 -50.36 -4.61 18.84
N THR A 11 -49.28 -4.05 18.29
CA THR A 11 -48.00 -4.76 18.12
C THR A 11 -46.99 -4.44 19.23
N ALA A 12 -47.32 -3.49 20.12
CA ALA A 12 -46.48 -3.08 21.25
C ALA A 12 -46.85 -3.78 22.59
N ALA A 13 -47.92 -4.58 22.62
CA ALA A 13 -48.41 -5.24 23.85
C ALA A 13 -48.16 -6.76 23.89
N GLU A 14 -47.60 -7.35 22.82
CA GLU A 14 -47.36 -8.80 22.74
C GLU A 14 -45.88 -9.18 22.57
N ILE A 15 -44.98 -8.21 22.73
CA ILE A 15 -43.52 -8.40 22.83
C ILE A 15 -43.04 -7.76 24.15
N SER A 16 -43.71 -8.10 25.25
CA SER A 16 -43.35 -7.75 26.63
C SER A 16 -43.29 -8.99 27.54
N LYS A 17 -43.17 -10.18 26.93
CA LYS A 17 -42.99 -11.46 27.64
C LYS A 17 -42.04 -12.37 26.87
N ARG A 18 -40.78 -11.96 26.83
CA ARG A 18 -39.59 -12.84 26.70
C ARG A 18 -38.36 -11.96 26.93
N ASP A 19 -38.17 -11.61 28.19
CA ASP A 19 -36.89 -11.19 28.73
C ASP A 19 -35.98 -12.41 28.72
N GLU A 20 -34.96 -12.40 27.86
CA GLU A 20 -33.67 -13.12 27.94
C GLU A 20 -33.01 -12.96 26.55
N ASP A 21 -32.34 -11.83 26.28
CA ASP A 21 -31.30 -11.68 25.23
C ASP A 21 -30.79 -10.21 25.16
N ASP A 22 -30.19 -9.72 26.26
CA ASP A 22 -29.61 -8.36 26.32
C ASP A 22 -28.11 -8.29 25.89
N ASP A 23 -27.54 -9.37 25.35
CA ASP A 23 -26.12 -9.42 24.96
C ASP A 23 -25.82 -9.06 23.49
N LEU A 24 -26.83 -8.75 22.67
CA LEU A 24 -26.66 -8.65 21.20
C LEU A 24 -26.60 -7.23 20.62
N GLN A 25 -26.92 -6.17 21.36
CA GLN A 25 -26.84 -4.79 20.83
C GLN A 25 -25.39 -4.24 20.78
N GLY A 26 -24.49 -4.70 21.65
CA GLY A 26 -23.07 -4.36 21.57
C GLY A 26 -22.36 -4.96 20.34
N SER A 27 -22.88 -6.08 19.81
CA SER A 27 -22.30 -6.81 18.68
C SER A 27 -22.57 -6.14 17.32
N SER A 28 -23.71 -5.47 17.16
CA SER A 28 -24.10 -4.84 15.88
C SER A 28 -23.34 -3.55 15.60
N ALA A 29 -23.15 -2.69 16.60
CA ALA A 29 -22.34 -1.48 16.46
C ALA A 29 -20.86 -1.81 16.28
N MET A 30 -20.36 -2.84 16.98
CA MET A 30 -18.97 -3.30 16.85
C MET A 30 -18.72 -3.99 15.50
N LYS A 31 -19.69 -4.78 14.99
CA LYS A 31 -19.64 -5.32 13.62
C LYS A 31 -19.77 -4.23 12.55
N ALA A 32 -20.57 -3.18 12.76
CA ALA A 32 -20.69 -2.06 11.84
C ALA A 32 -19.41 -1.20 11.80
N VAL A 33 -18.77 -0.98 12.95
CA VAL A 33 -17.45 -0.32 13.04
C VAL A 33 -16.35 -1.20 12.44
N GLN A 34 -16.43 -2.52 12.60
CA GLN A 34 -15.49 -3.47 12.01
C GLN A 34 -15.66 -3.60 10.50
N THR A 35 -16.88 -3.69 9.97
CA THR A 35 -17.16 -3.69 8.52
C THR A 35 -16.91 -2.34 7.88
N PHE A 36 -17.20 -1.23 8.56
CA PHE A 36 -16.77 0.11 8.12
C PHE A 36 -15.25 0.23 8.15
N GLY A 37 -14.58 -0.33 9.16
CA GLY A 37 -13.12 -0.41 9.24
C GLY A 37 -12.52 -1.25 8.12
N GLU A 38 -13.11 -2.40 7.78
CA GLU A 38 -12.70 -3.29 6.70
C GLU A 38 -12.94 -2.66 5.33
N HIS A 39 -14.09 -2.03 5.09
CA HIS A 39 -14.34 -1.28 3.86
C HIS A 39 -13.46 -0.04 3.76
N VAL A 40 -13.33 0.80 4.80
CA VAL A 40 -12.40 1.95 4.78
C VAL A 40 -10.96 1.48 4.58
N PHE A 41 -10.56 0.33 5.11
CA PHE A 41 -9.25 -0.29 4.90
C PHE A 41 -9.06 -0.85 3.48
N GLU A 42 -10.08 -1.47 2.89
CA GLU A 42 -10.09 -1.89 1.48
C GLU A 42 -10.06 -0.68 0.53
N LEU A 43 -10.82 0.37 0.84
CA LEU A 43 -10.89 1.64 0.11
C LEU A 43 -9.57 2.42 0.17
N THR A 44 -8.89 2.41 1.32
CA THR A 44 -7.63 3.14 1.51
C THR A 44 -6.40 2.33 1.11
N SER A 45 -6.45 1.00 1.15
CA SER A 45 -5.44 0.15 0.51
C SER A 45 -5.50 0.27 -1.02
N ALA A 46 -6.67 0.53 -1.60
CA ALA A 46 -6.82 0.87 -3.01
C ALA A 46 -6.20 2.25 -3.35
N LEU A 47 -6.37 3.26 -2.47
CA LEU A 47 -5.70 4.57 -2.55
C LEU A 47 -4.16 4.51 -2.40
N ALA A 48 -3.65 3.64 -1.51
CA ALA A 48 -2.22 3.45 -1.28
C ALA A 48 -1.48 2.96 -2.53
N VAL A 49 -2.18 2.17 -3.37
CA VAL A 49 -1.65 1.58 -4.59
C VAL A 49 -1.46 2.62 -5.70
N GLU A 50 -2.24 3.70 -5.72
CA GLU A 50 -2.18 4.69 -6.81
C GLU A 50 -1.52 6.03 -6.46
N SER A 51 -1.40 6.33 -5.16
CA SER A 51 -0.47 7.35 -4.68
C SER A 51 1.01 6.96 -4.85
N SER A 52 1.28 5.76 -5.37
CA SER A 52 2.62 5.22 -5.71
C SER A 52 3.17 5.67 -7.06
N LEU A 53 2.40 6.40 -7.88
CA LEU A 53 3.01 7.20 -8.93
C LEU A 53 3.86 8.27 -8.22
N PRO A 54 5.19 8.33 -8.46
CA PRO A 54 5.98 9.42 -7.94
C PRO A 54 5.29 10.71 -8.35
N LEU A 55 5.04 11.62 -7.40
CA LEU A 55 4.34 12.89 -7.65
C LEU A 55 5.01 13.75 -8.75
N TRP A 56 6.21 13.36 -9.19
CA TRP A 56 6.98 13.95 -10.29
C TRP A 56 6.91 13.19 -11.64
N TYR A 57 6.36 11.97 -11.72
CA TYR A 57 6.37 11.15 -12.95
C TYR A 57 5.38 11.60 -14.04
N LEU A 58 4.50 12.57 -13.74
CA LEU A 58 3.55 13.15 -14.71
C LEU A 58 3.80 14.66 -14.96
N GLY A 59 4.96 15.18 -14.56
CA GLY A 59 5.37 16.56 -14.82
C GLY A 59 6.75 16.60 -15.47
N ALA A 60 6.78 16.67 -16.79
CA ALA A 60 7.99 17.00 -17.54
C ALA A 60 8.46 18.42 -17.19
N ALA A 61 9.35 18.53 -16.20
CA ALA A 61 10.33 19.61 -16.04
C ALA A 61 11.33 19.24 -14.94
N ARG A 62 12.51 18.76 -15.35
CA ARG A 62 13.65 18.53 -14.44
C ARG A 62 14.15 19.89 -13.91
N PRO A 63 14.39 20.08 -12.60
CA PRO A 63 14.99 21.31 -12.10
C PRO A 63 16.52 21.30 -12.34
N LEU A 64 17.02 22.45 -12.80
CA LEU A 64 18.44 22.81 -12.94
C LEU A 64 19.14 22.97 -11.57
N PRO A 65 20.48 22.87 -11.49
CA PRO A 65 21.20 22.83 -10.22
C PRO A 65 21.42 24.22 -9.62
N GLY A 66 21.38 24.24 -8.29
CA GLY A 66 21.57 25.39 -7.43
C GLY A 66 20.70 25.18 -6.21
N ARG A 67 21.30 24.83 -5.06
CA ARG A 67 20.64 24.45 -3.79
C ARG A 67 19.61 25.51 -3.33
N ARG A 68 18.44 25.52 -3.94
CA ARG A 68 17.22 26.09 -3.38
C ARG A 68 16.43 24.89 -2.88
N LEU A 69 16.20 24.82 -1.57
CA LEU A 69 15.24 23.90 -0.96
C LEU A 69 14.01 23.85 -1.87
N THR A 70 13.76 22.69 -2.48
CA THR A 70 12.61 22.50 -3.37
C THR A 70 11.35 22.81 -2.56
N ARG A 71 10.33 23.40 -3.20
CA ARG A 71 9.06 23.76 -2.55
C ARG A 71 8.49 22.66 -1.61
N PRO A 72 8.55 21.34 -1.92
CA PRO A 72 8.08 20.29 -1.00
C PRO A 72 8.88 20.17 0.30
N HIS A 73 10.20 20.39 0.30
CA HIS A 73 10.99 20.36 1.55
C HIS A 73 10.56 21.44 2.53
N ARG A 74 10.27 22.64 2.03
CA ARG A 74 9.84 23.76 2.87
C ARG A 74 8.51 23.46 3.54
N PHE A 75 7.55 22.91 2.79
CA PHE A 75 6.25 22.53 3.34
C PHE A 75 6.38 21.51 4.47
N VAL A 76 7.20 20.48 4.30
CA VAL A 76 7.39 19.42 5.32
C VAL A 76 8.09 19.93 6.58
N ILE A 77 9.07 20.83 6.42
CA ILE A 77 9.73 21.48 7.56
C ILE A 77 8.72 22.37 8.30
N ILE A 78 7.94 23.17 7.57
CA ILE A 78 6.90 24.02 8.14
C ILE A 78 5.86 23.16 8.86
N SER A 79 5.39 22.06 8.28
CA SER A 79 4.41 21.19 8.94
C SER A 79 4.94 20.57 10.22
N ALA A 80 6.22 20.16 10.26
CA ALA A 80 6.85 19.63 11.47
C ALA A 80 6.99 20.70 12.57
N LEU A 81 7.34 21.94 12.19
CA LEU A 81 7.39 23.07 13.13
C LEU A 81 5.99 23.44 13.64
N LEU A 82 4.98 23.41 12.78
CA LEU A 82 3.59 23.65 13.15
C LEU A 82 3.10 22.59 14.14
N GLU A 83 3.36 21.31 13.87
CA GLU A 83 3.00 20.21 14.78
C GLU A 83 3.65 20.40 16.16
N TYR A 84 4.94 20.75 16.21
CA TYR A 84 5.63 21.07 17.46
C TYR A 84 4.99 22.25 18.20
N LEU A 85 4.66 23.35 17.51
CA LEU A 85 3.99 24.50 18.11
C LEU A 85 2.58 24.13 18.64
N GLN A 86 1.89 23.23 17.96
CA GLN A 86 0.58 22.72 18.39
C GLN A 86 0.69 21.77 19.59
N GLN A 87 1.72 20.94 19.68
CA GLN A 87 2.00 20.16 20.89
C GLN A 87 2.33 21.09 22.07
N MET A 88 3.13 22.12 21.83
CA MET A 88 3.45 23.16 22.82
C MET A 88 2.21 23.91 23.29
N ARG A 89 1.19 24.08 22.45
CA ARG A 89 -0.09 24.68 22.85
C ARG A 89 -0.81 23.89 23.95
N VAL A 90 -0.70 22.57 23.95
CA VAL A 90 -1.31 21.72 24.99
C VAL A 90 -0.59 21.93 26.33
N LEU A 91 0.72 22.17 26.29
CA LEU A 91 1.53 22.42 27.47
C LEU A 91 1.39 23.86 27.99
N PHE A 92 1.23 24.84 27.10
CA PHE A 92 1.01 26.26 27.40
C PHE A 92 -0.40 26.69 26.99
N PRO A 93 -1.46 26.25 27.69
CA PRO A 93 -2.81 26.62 27.32
C PRO A 93 -3.09 28.10 27.59
N ASN A 94 -4.08 28.62 26.86
CA ASN A 94 -4.64 29.94 27.14
C ASN A 94 -5.29 29.95 28.53
N VAL A 95 -5.34 31.12 29.16
CA VAL A 95 -5.95 31.29 30.49
C VAL A 95 -7.39 30.78 30.46
N GLY A 96 -7.74 29.91 31.42
CA GLY A 96 -9.07 29.29 31.52
C GLY A 96 -9.29 28.06 30.63
N GLN A 97 -8.27 27.58 29.91
CA GLN A 97 -8.35 26.32 29.16
C GLN A 97 -7.57 25.18 29.83
N PRO A 98 -8.07 23.93 29.73
CA PRO A 98 -7.37 22.77 30.24
C PRO A 98 -6.15 22.39 29.38
N PRO A 99 -5.10 21.79 29.98
CA PRO A 99 -4.93 21.49 31.41
C PRO A 99 -4.33 22.69 32.17
N ASN A 100 -4.82 23.02 33.37
CA ASN A 100 -4.37 24.22 34.10
C ASN A 100 -2.99 24.04 34.75
N ILE A 101 -1.92 24.17 33.95
CA ILE A 101 -0.54 24.11 34.44
C ILE A 101 -0.13 25.49 34.96
N PRO A 102 0.34 25.61 36.23
CA PRO A 102 0.69 26.88 36.85
C PRO A 102 2.04 27.39 36.31
N TRP A 103 2.00 27.95 35.11
CA TRP A 103 3.13 28.63 34.49
C TRP A 103 3.17 30.10 34.92
N GLY A 104 4.38 30.65 35.13
CA GLY A 104 4.59 32.07 35.39
C GLY A 104 4.00 32.97 34.30
N ILE A 105 3.14 33.92 34.68
CA ILE A 105 2.31 34.69 33.73
C ILE A 105 3.16 35.63 32.85
N LEU A 106 4.07 36.40 33.47
CA LEU A 106 4.82 37.49 32.83
C LEU A 106 5.69 37.05 31.64
N TYR A 107 6.33 35.87 31.71
CA TYR A 107 7.29 35.43 30.70
C TYR A 107 6.71 34.45 29.68
N ASN A 108 5.51 33.92 29.92
CA ASN A 108 4.90 32.90 29.07
C ASN A 108 3.69 33.42 28.26
N GLU A 109 3.31 34.70 28.42
CA GLU A 109 2.19 35.26 27.68
C GLU A 109 2.44 35.24 26.17
N TRP A 110 3.63 35.64 25.72
CA TRP A 110 3.97 35.65 24.30
C TRP A 110 3.94 34.24 23.67
N ILE A 111 4.39 33.20 24.40
CA ILE A 111 4.38 31.82 23.87
C ILE A 111 2.96 31.24 23.85
N ARG A 112 2.11 31.60 24.82
CA ARG A 112 0.67 31.26 24.80
C ARG A 112 -0.02 31.91 23.60
N VAL A 113 0.23 33.20 23.34
CA VAL A 113 -0.31 33.90 22.17
C VAL A 113 0.20 33.29 20.87
N LEU A 114 1.51 33.03 20.76
CA LEU A 114 2.11 32.43 19.57
C LEU A 114 1.53 31.02 19.29
N THR A 115 1.59 30.12 20.26
CA THR A 115 1.08 28.74 20.11
C THR A 115 -0.43 28.72 19.93
N GLY A 116 -1.18 29.63 20.57
CA GLY A 116 -2.62 29.79 20.40
C GLY A 116 -2.98 30.26 18.98
N SER A 117 -2.25 31.25 18.46
CA SER A 117 -2.46 31.80 17.11
C SER A 117 -2.24 30.77 16.00
N VAL A 118 -1.41 29.75 16.23
CA VAL A 118 -1.04 28.72 15.24
C VAL A 118 -1.94 27.46 15.34
N SER A 119 -2.74 27.34 16.40
CA SER A 119 -3.56 26.17 16.70
C SER A 119 -5.06 26.50 16.64
N ASP A 120 -5.74 26.48 17.78
CA ASP A 120 -7.19 26.59 17.89
C ASP A 120 -7.69 27.98 17.51
N GLN A 121 -6.91 29.04 17.76
CA GLN A 121 -7.32 30.40 17.45
C GLN A 121 -7.24 30.66 15.94
N ALA A 122 -6.21 30.17 15.25
CA ALA A 122 -6.19 30.17 13.78
C ALA A 122 -7.41 29.42 13.23
N PHE A 123 -7.64 28.20 13.72
CA PHE A 123 -8.75 27.38 13.24
C PHE A 123 -10.12 28.03 13.50
N ARG A 124 -10.34 28.54 14.72
CA ARG A 124 -11.58 29.26 15.07
C ARG A 124 -11.70 30.62 14.37
N SER A 125 -10.60 31.30 14.07
CA SER A 125 -10.65 32.55 13.29
C SER A 125 -11.01 32.29 11.83
N ALA A 126 -10.54 31.18 11.27
CA ALA A 126 -10.82 30.81 9.89
C ALA A 126 -12.26 30.34 9.69
N PHE A 127 -12.82 29.60 10.65
CA PHE A 127 -14.14 28.97 10.52
C PHE A 127 -15.23 29.55 11.44
N GLY A 128 -14.88 30.50 12.31
CA GLY A 128 -15.80 31.15 13.24
C GLY A 128 -16.50 30.19 14.21
N SER A 129 -17.77 30.49 14.51
CA SER A 129 -18.67 29.63 15.28
C SER A 129 -18.95 28.28 14.60
N SER A 130 -18.69 28.18 13.29
CA SER A 130 -18.89 26.97 12.48
C SER A 130 -17.67 26.05 12.44
N SER A 131 -16.68 26.26 13.31
CA SER A 131 -15.47 25.40 13.41
C SER A 131 -15.81 23.90 13.55
N TYR A 132 -16.87 23.55 14.27
CA TYR A 132 -17.36 22.17 14.36
C TYR A 132 -17.83 21.60 13.01
N ILE A 133 -18.60 22.38 12.25
CA ILE A 133 -19.09 22.01 10.91
C ILE A 133 -17.90 21.86 9.96
N ALA A 134 -16.87 22.69 10.10
CA ALA A 134 -15.65 22.59 9.30
C ALA A 134 -14.88 21.28 9.54
N VAL A 135 -14.82 20.78 10.78
CA VAL A 135 -14.21 19.46 11.05
C VAL A 135 -15.00 18.35 10.34
N LEU A 136 -16.33 18.38 10.47
CA LEU A 136 -17.23 17.43 9.82
C LEU A 136 -17.07 17.44 8.29
N THR A 137 -17.01 18.63 7.68
CA THR A 137 -16.88 18.74 6.22
C THR A 137 -15.53 18.23 5.74
N VAL A 138 -14.42 18.50 6.46
CA VAL A 138 -13.11 17.96 6.08
C VAL A 138 -13.09 16.44 6.13
N ILE A 139 -13.65 15.83 7.18
CA ILE A 139 -13.74 14.37 7.28
C ILE A 139 -14.63 13.82 6.17
N ALA A 140 -15.80 14.42 5.93
CA ALA A 140 -16.73 13.98 4.90
C ALA A 140 -16.11 14.06 3.49
N VAL A 141 -15.39 15.14 3.17
CA VAL A 141 -14.68 15.30 1.89
C VAL A 141 -13.59 14.24 1.73
N LEU A 142 -12.86 13.93 2.80
CA LEU A 142 -11.82 12.92 2.74
C LEU A 142 -12.39 11.51 2.55
N VAL A 143 -13.46 11.18 3.27
CA VAL A 143 -14.17 9.89 3.11
C VAL A 143 -14.78 9.79 1.72
N ALA A 144 -15.44 10.84 1.22
CA ALA A 144 -16.03 10.87 -0.12
C ALA A 144 -14.97 10.78 -1.24
N GLY A 145 -13.85 11.48 -1.09
CA GLY A 145 -12.72 11.38 -2.02
C GLY A 145 -12.12 9.98 -2.05
N SER A 146 -11.99 9.34 -0.87
CA SER A 146 -11.53 7.97 -0.74
C SER A 146 -12.51 6.97 -1.38
N ALA A 147 -13.82 7.15 -1.12
CA ALA A 147 -14.91 6.40 -1.73
C ALA A 147 -14.92 6.49 -3.25
N SER A 148 -14.76 7.70 -3.78
CA SER A 148 -14.69 7.93 -5.23
C SER A 148 -13.49 7.25 -5.88
N ILE A 149 -12.35 7.19 -5.20
CA ILE A 149 -11.15 6.54 -5.77
C ILE A 149 -11.32 5.02 -5.74
N ALA A 150 -11.85 4.47 -4.65
CA ALA A 150 -12.09 3.03 -4.57
C ALA A 150 -13.18 2.57 -5.56
N SER A 151 -14.25 3.34 -5.77
CA SER A 151 -15.27 2.99 -6.76
C SER A 151 -14.71 3.02 -8.18
N MET A 152 -13.90 4.02 -8.53
CA MET A 152 -13.21 4.07 -9.82
C MET A 152 -12.29 2.85 -10.01
N LEU A 153 -11.58 2.44 -8.95
CA LEU A 153 -10.72 1.26 -8.96
C LEU A 153 -11.52 -0.04 -9.09
N ALA A 154 -12.66 -0.18 -8.39
CA ALA A 154 -13.54 -1.33 -8.51
C ALA A 154 -14.11 -1.50 -9.92
N GLU A 155 -14.37 -0.38 -10.61
CA GLU A 155 -14.80 -0.35 -12.01
C GLU A 155 -13.64 -0.54 -13.02
N ASN A 156 -12.41 -0.86 -12.56
CA ASN A 156 -11.19 -0.94 -13.38
C ASN A 156 -10.92 0.34 -14.21
N ARG A 157 -11.44 1.49 -13.78
CA ARG A 157 -11.16 2.79 -14.39
C ARG A 157 -9.90 3.37 -13.77
N LYS A 158 -9.07 4.02 -14.59
CA LYS A 158 -7.95 4.81 -14.08
C LYS A 158 -8.53 6.00 -13.30
N PRO A 159 -8.32 6.12 -11.98
CA PRO A 159 -8.85 7.24 -11.24
C PRO A 159 -8.22 8.55 -11.68
N ASN A 160 -9.00 9.60 -11.47
CA ASN A 160 -8.57 10.93 -11.83
C ASN A 160 -7.41 11.37 -10.94
N VAL A 161 -6.26 11.65 -11.57
CA VAL A 161 -5.03 12.11 -10.92
C VAL A 161 -5.27 13.33 -10.02
N ILE A 162 -6.20 14.21 -10.39
CA ILE A 162 -6.53 15.41 -9.59
C ILE A 162 -7.18 15.00 -8.26
N ILE A 163 -8.11 14.06 -8.28
CA ILE A 163 -8.81 13.58 -7.08
C ILE A 163 -7.81 12.87 -6.17
N VAL A 164 -6.98 11.97 -6.72
CA VAL A 164 -5.93 11.27 -5.96
C VAL A 164 -4.96 12.25 -5.30
N ARG A 165 -4.52 13.29 -6.03
CA ARG A 165 -3.64 14.33 -5.48
C ARG A 165 -4.32 15.16 -4.40
N ALA A 166 -5.56 15.59 -4.63
CA ALA A 166 -6.31 16.38 -3.66
C ALA A 166 -6.52 15.60 -2.36
N THR A 167 -6.96 14.35 -2.46
CA THR A 167 -7.13 13.44 -1.32
C THR A 167 -5.80 13.21 -0.59
N ALA A 168 -4.70 12.95 -1.30
CA ALA A 168 -3.39 12.74 -0.68
C ALA A 168 -2.84 13.99 0.04
N ILE A 169 -3.01 15.18 -0.54
CA ILE A 169 -2.63 16.45 0.11
C ILE A 169 -3.49 16.67 1.35
N LEU A 170 -4.81 16.49 1.24
CA LEU A 170 -5.73 16.65 2.35
C LEU A 170 -5.41 15.67 3.48
N SER A 171 -5.11 14.39 3.17
CA SER A 171 -4.65 13.40 4.15
C SER A 171 -3.38 13.85 4.88
N ARG A 172 -2.38 14.39 4.17
CA ARG A 172 -1.12 14.86 4.80
C ARG A 172 -1.37 16.05 5.72
N VAL A 173 -2.18 17.00 5.28
CA VAL A 173 -2.56 18.18 6.07
C VAL A 173 -3.42 17.78 7.28
N LEU A 174 -4.30 16.78 7.13
CA LEU A 174 -5.10 16.23 8.21
C LEU A 174 -4.23 15.61 9.31
N VAL A 175 -3.27 14.77 8.94
CA VAL A 175 -2.44 13.99 9.89
C VAL A 175 -1.45 14.88 10.66
N THR A 176 -0.98 15.97 10.06
CA THR A 176 0.04 16.84 10.69
C THR A 176 -0.57 18.15 11.22
N PRO A 177 -0.71 19.24 10.45
CA PRO A 177 -1.08 20.54 11.02
C PRO A 177 -2.56 20.70 11.41
N LEU A 178 -3.49 19.86 10.94
CA LEU A 178 -4.91 19.99 11.31
C LEU A 178 -5.32 19.04 12.44
N PHE A 179 -4.54 18.01 12.73
CA PHE A 179 -4.94 16.96 13.66
C PHE A 179 -5.23 17.49 15.06
N LEU A 180 -4.25 18.15 15.68
CA LEU A 180 -4.37 18.67 17.05
C LEU A 180 -5.46 19.75 17.19
N PRO A 181 -5.56 20.76 16.31
CA PRO A 181 -6.64 21.76 16.38
C PRO A 181 -8.05 21.20 16.15
N MET A 182 -8.21 20.20 15.29
CA MET A 182 -9.52 19.56 15.10
C MET A 182 -9.91 18.74 16.33
N MET A 183 -8.96 18.02 16.89
CA MET A 183 -9.17 17.18 18.06
C MET A 183 -9.49 18.00 19.32
N SER A 184 -8.83 19.16 19.51
CA SER A 184 -9.12 20.11 20.60
C SER A 184 -10.50 20.76 20.48
N VAL A 185 -10.96 21.08 19.26
CA VAL A 185 -12.32 21.62 19.02
C VAL A 185 -13.38 20.60 19.40
N LEU A 186 -13.20 19.32 19.02
CA LEU A 186 -14.14 18.24 19.33
C LEU A 186 -14.17 17.89 20.83
N LEU A 187 -13.03 17.88 21.51
CA LEU A 187 -13.02 17.64 22.97
C LEU A 187 -13.47 18.87 23.75
N GLY A 188 -13.23 20.06 23.23
CA GLY A 188 -13.75 21.31 23.79
C GLY A 188 -15.27 21.38 23.79
N SER A 189 -15.95 20.91 22.73
CA SER A 189 -17.42 20.86 22.69
C SER A 189 -17.99 19.85 23.70
N ILE A 190 -17.29 18.74 23.94
CA ILE A 190 -17.66 17.75 24.96
C ILE A 190 -17.54 18.36 26.37
N ASN A 191 -16.40 19.01 26.65
CA ASN A 191 -16.14 19.57 27.98
C ASN A 191 -17.01 20.80 28.32
N ALA A 192 -17.45 21.56 27.31
CA ALA A 192 -18.32 22.71 27.48
C ALA A 192 -19.75 22.36 27.92
N ARG A 193 -20.04 21.08 28.23
CA ARG A 193 -21.36 20.56 28.64
C ARG A 193 -22.46 20.97 27.65
N ALA A 194 -22.16 20.83 26.36
CA ALA A 194 -23.15 20.99 25.30
C ALA A 194 -24.29 19.95 25.46
N SER A 195 -25.39 20.14 24.73
CA SER A 195 -26.51 19.18 24.77
C SER A 195 -26.03 17.74 24.48
N ILE A 196 -26.67 16.74 25.09
CA ILE A 196 -26.32 15.31 24.95
C ILE A 196 -26.07 14.91 23.47
N PRO A 197 -26.90 15.33 22.49
CA PRO A 197 -26.65 15.02 21.09
C PRO A 197 -25.30 15.55 20.58
N VAL A 198 -24.91 16.78 20.95
CA VAL A 198 -23.64 17.37 20.53
C VAL A 198 -22.46 16.60 21.12
N ILE A 199 -22.57 16.13 22.37
CA ILE A 199 -21.54 15.30 23.01
C ILE A 199 -21.36 13.99 22.25
N VAL A 200 -22.45 13.28 21.95
CA VAL A 200 -22.40 11.99 21.24
C VAL A 200 -21.81 12.14 19.85
N VAL A 201 -22.24 13.16 19.08
CA VAL A 201 -21.70 13.40 17.73
C VAL A 201 -20.24 13.86 17.80
N SER A 202 -19.85 14.69 18.78
CA SER A 202 -18.45 15.12 18.95
C SER A 202 -17.53 13.95 19.32
N ALA A 203 -17.98 13.03 20.17
CA ALA A 203 -17.24 11.84 20.53
C ALA A 203 -17.12 10.86 19.35
N GLY A 204 -18.21 10.62 18.62
CA GLY A 204 -18.19 9.78 17.42
C GLY A 204 -17.28 10.34 16.32
N THR A 205 -17.31 11.65 16.09
CA THR A 205 -16.46 12.32 15.09
C THR A 205 -14.99 12.36 15.50
N ALA A 206 -14.70 12.46 16.80
CA ALA A 206 -13.35 12.32 17.35
C ALA A 206 -12.75 10.93 17.05
N VAL A 207 -13.52 9.87 17.33
CA VAL A 207 -13.09 8.49 17.04
C VAL A 207 -12.89 8.30 15.53
N LEU A 208 -13.81 8.82 14.72
CA LEU A 208 -13.70 8.77 13.26
C LEU A 208 -12.46 9.53 12.75
N LEU A 209 -12.17 10.72 13.30
CA LEU A 209 -10.99 11.51 12.95
C LEU A 209 -9.69 10.72 13.21
N VAL A 210 -9.58 10.10 14.39
CA VAL A 210 -8.43 9.25 14.74
C VAL A 210 -8.31 8.08 13.78
N ALA A 211 -9.40 7.37 13.50
CA ALA A 211 -9.39 6.21 12.60
C ALA A 211 -8.95 6.61 11.18
N VAL A 212 -9.53 7.67 10.63
CA VAL A 212 -9.18 8.18 9.29
C VAL A 212 -7.72 8.65 9.23
N ALA A 213 -7.23 9.35 10.26
CA ALA A 213 -5.84 9.78 10.33
C ALA A 213 -4.87 8.59 10.43
N TYR A 214 -5.22 7.55 11.18
CA TYR A 214 -4.42 6.33 11.33
C TYR A 214 -4.27 5.60 10.00
N VAL A 215 -5.40 5.41 9.32
CA VAL A 215 -5.46 4.77 8.00
C VAL A 215 -4.71 5.60 6.95
N ALA A 216 -4.90 6.92 6.93
CA ALA A 216 -4.18 7.82 6.02
C ALA A 216 -2.66 7.75 6.23
N THR A 217 -2.21 7.69 7.48
CA THR A 217 -0.77 7.58 7.81
C THR A 217 -0.20 6.22 7.39
N ALA A 218 -0.97 5.15 7.53
CA ALA A 218 -0.57 3.80 7.15
C ALA A 218 -0.46 3.62 5.63
N THR A 219 -1.29 4.32 4.86
CA THR A 219 -1.45 4.12 3.41
C THR A 219 -0.70 5.13 2.55
N VAL A 220 -0.64 6.40 2.96
CA VAL A 220 -0.06 7.51 2.18
C VAL A 220 1.45 7.65 2.46
N ASN A 221 2.20 6.54 2.44
CA ASN A 221 3.66 6.55 2.52
C ASN A 221 4.32 6.32 1.15
N ASP A 222 5.45 6.96 0.90
CA ASP A 222 6.29 6.61 -0.24
C ASP A 222 7.34 5.59 0.24
N ILE A 223 7.26 4.36 -0.30
CA ILE A 223 8.11 3.23 0.08
C ILE A 223 9.43 3.25 -0.72
N ASP A 224 9.52 3.99 -1.83
CA ASP A 224 10.72 3.95 -2.66
C ASP A 224 11.94 4.48 -1.89
N LEU A 225 12.96 3.62 -1.77
CA LEU A 225 14.17 3.90 -1.01
C LEU A 225 15.05 4.95 -1.70
N LEU A 226 14.84 5.16 -3.00
CA LEU A 226 15.56 6.14 -3.80
C LEU A 226 14.78 7.45 -3.99
N SER A 227 13.56 7.55 -3.44
CA SER A 227 12.75 8.75 -3.60
C SER A 227 13.43 9.98 -3.00
N ASP A 228 13.34 11.11 -3.72
CA ASP A 228 13.77 12.43 -3.25
C ASP A 228 12.74 13.06 -2.29
N ASP A 229 11.56 12.44 -2.14
CA ASP A 229 10.54 12.96 -1.23
C ASP A 229 11.05 12.90 0.23
N PRO A 230 11.05 14.03 0.96
CA PRO A 230 11.60 14.08 2.32
C PRO A 230 10.89 13.15 3.30
N THR A 231 9.62 12.86 3.07
CA THR A 231 8.78 12.00 3.91
C THR A 231 8.84 10.52 3.50
N ALA A 232 9.65 10.17 2.49
CA ALA A 232 9.80 8.78 2.05
C ALA A 232 10.37 7.90 3.16
N ARG A 233 9.81 6.70 3.30
CA ARG A 233 10.07 5.76 4.40
C ARG A 233 9.53 4.38 4.04
N PHE A 234 10.23 3.35 4.51
CA PHE A 234 9.80 1.97 4.25
C PHE A 234 8.52 1.58 4.99
N HIS A 235 8.37 1.96 6.26
CA HIS A 235 7.19 1.67 7.08
C HIS A 235 6.70 2.91 7.85
N SER A 236 5.44 2.93 8.25
CA SER A 236 4.78 4.10 8.87
C SER A 236 4.73 4.05 10.41
N ARG A 237 5.13 2.93 11.04
CA ARG A 237 5.12 2.68 12.49
C ARG A 237 5.46 3.87 13.40
N VAL A 238 6.57 4.58 13.14
CA VAL A 238 7.00 5.68 14.02
C VAL A 238 6.02 6.86 13.99
N GLN A 239 5.47 7.20 12.83
CA GLN A 239 4.42 8.24 12.79
C GLN A 239 3.12 7.75 13.38
N LEU A 240 2.77 6.46 13.25
CA LEU A 240 1.59 5.94 13.94
C LEU A 240 1.73 6.05 15.46
N MET A 241 2.92 5.77 16.01
CA MET A 241 3.21 6.00 17.43
C MET A 241 3.12 7.48 17.80
N SER A 242 3.65 8.37 16.97
CA SER A 242 3.55 9.84 17.15
C SER A 242 2.09 10.31 17.13
N LEU A 243 1.29 9.78 16.21
CA LEU A 243 -0.14 10.11 16.09
C LEU A 243 -0.92 9.58 17.30
N THR A 244 -0.65 8.35 17.76
CA THR A 244 -1.23 7.82 18.98
C THR A 244 -0.89 8.69 20.19
N PHE A 245 0.37 9.13 20.28
CA PHE A 245 0.79 10.07 21.32
C PHE A 245 0.03 11.40 21.23
N ASN A 246 -0.08 12.00 20.04
CA ASN A 246 -0.84 13.25 19.83
C ASN A 246 -2.32 13.09 20.20
N SER A 247 -2.95 11.95 19.86
CA SER A 247 -4.33 11.65 20.26
C SER A 247 -4.46 11.58 21.79
N LEU A 248 -3.57 10.82 22.44
CA LEU A 248 -3.57 10.66 23.89
C LEU A 248 -3.26 11.99 24.60
N LEU A 249 -2.38 12.81 24.04
CA LEU A 249 -2.01 14.11 24.59
C LEU A 249 -3.23 15.00 24.77
N VAL A 250 -4.05 15.16 23.72
CA VAL A 250 -5.26 15.99 23.81
C VAL A 250 -6.32 15.33 24.70
N VAL A 251 -6.54 14.01 24.58
CA VAL A 251 -7.52 13.31 25.42
C VAL A 251 -7.17 13.41 26.90
N LEU A 252 -5.91 13.18 27.28
CA LEU A 252 -5.45 13.28 28.66
C LEU A 252 -5.52 14.71 29.18
N ALA A 253 -5.23 15.71 28.33
CA ALA A 253 -5.36 17.12 28.71
C ALA A 253 -6.78 17.48 29.13
N TYR A 254 -7.80 16.94 28.46
CA TYR A 254 -9.20 17.15 28.81
C TYR A 254 -9.73 16.18 29.89
N ALA A 255 -9.18 14.97 30.01
CA ALA A 255 -9.62 14.00 31.02
C ALA A 255 -9.05 14.29 32.41
N LEU A 256 -7.81 14.76 32.50
CA LEU A 256 -7.07 14.96 33.75
C LEU A 256 -6.99 16.43 34.19
N GLN A 257 -7.99 17.24 33.83
CA GLN A 257 -8.02 18.67 34.17
C GLN A 257 -7.98 18.92 35.69
N ALA A 258 -8.57 18.01 36.46
CA ALA A 258 -8.60 18.08 37.92
C ALA A 258 -7.25 17.72 38.57
N SER A 259 -6.36 17.02 37.85
CA SER A 259 -5.09 16.52 38.35
C SER A 259 -3.93 16.87 37.41
N PRO A 260 -3.56 18.18 37.31
CA PRO A 260 -2.54 18.65 36.36
C PRO A 260 -1.16 18.00 36.57
N GLY A 261 -0.84 17.55 37.79
CA GLY A 261 0.40 16.82 38.07
C GLY A 261 0.46 15.45 37.41
N VAL A 262 -0.64 14.69 37.43
CA VAL A 262 -0.72 13.39 36.78
C VAL A 262 -0.61 13.56 35.27
N PHE A 263 -1.30 14.56 34.71
CA PHE A 263 -1.17 14.92 33.31
C PHE A 263 0.28 15.25 32.92
N ALA A 264 0.97 16.11 33.69
CA ALA A 264 2.33 16.52 33.38
C ALA A 264 3.32 15.34 33.36
N VAL A 265 3.20 14.40 34.31
CA VAL A 265 4.05 13.20 34.37
C VAL A 265 3.77 12.25 33.20
N LEU A 266 2.50 11.97 32.90
CA LEU A 266 2.13 11.12 31.76
C LEU A 266 2.54 11.74 30.42
N ASN A 267 2.38 13.06 30.28
CA ASN A 267 2.82 13.78 29.10
C ASN A 267 4.34 13.68 28.92
N LEU A 268 5.12 13.91 29.99
CA LEU A 268 6.57 13.75 29.94
C LEU A 268 6.98 12.33 29.51
N ALA A 269 6.37 11.30 30.09
CA ALA A 269 6.66 9.91 29.75
C ALA A 269 6.40 9.63 28.25
N GLY A 270 5.25 10.08 27.72
CA GLY A 270 4.92 9.94 26.31
C GLY A 270 5.84 10.76 25.39
N ALA A 271 6.17 11.99 25.76
CA ALA A 271 7.07 12.86 25.00
C ALA A 271 8.48 12.27 24.90
N VAL A 272 9.03 11.77 26.02
CA VAL A 272 10.33 11.08 26.05
C VAL A 272 10.29 9.80 25.20
N TYR A 273 9.21 9.02 25.27
CA TYR A 273 9.05 7.83 24.44
C TYR A 273 9.08 8.17 22.94
N VAL A 274 8.31 9.16 22.50
CA VAL A 274 8.30 9.59 21.09
C VAL A 274 9.65 10.13 20.65
N ALA A 275 10.29 10.96 21.47
CA ALA A 275 11.63 11.49 21.19
C ALA A 275 12.68 10.38 21.07
N TYR A 276 12.62 9.38 21.97
CA TYR A 276 13.47 8.20 21.90
C TYR A 276 13.24 7.41 20.61
N VAL A 277 11.98 7.15 20.23
CA VAL A 277 11.65 6.40 19.01
C VAL A 277 12.17 7.11 17.76
N TYR A 278 11.98 8.43 17.63
CA TYR A 278 12.51 9.19 16.47
C TYR A 278 14.04 9.17 16.40
N THR A 279 14.71 9.21 17.54
CA THR A 279 16.19 9.21 17.63
C THR A 279 16.78 7.83 17.37
N TRP A 280 16.12 6.77 17.86
CA TRP A 280 16.65 5.41 17.78
C TRP A 280 16.35 4.75 16.43
N TYR A 281 15.11 4.86 15.93
CA TYR A 281 14.65 4.19 14.72
C TYR A 281 14.95 4.95 13.44
N ILE A 282 14.90 6.30 13.45
CA ILE A 282 15.21 7.16 12.30
C ILE A 282 14.38 6.73 11.06
N PRO A 283 13.08 7.05 11.06
CA PRO A 283 12.13 6.44 10.11
C PRO A 283 12.28 6.94 8.67
N PHE A 284 12.75 8.16 8.44
CA PHE A 284 12.80 8.74 7.10
C PHE A 284 14.06 8.35 6.36
N ASN A 285 13.97 8.29 5.03
CA ASN A 285 15.13 8.10 4.16
C ASN A 285 16.05 9.32 4.15
N ASN A 286 15.52 10.52 4.46
CA ASN A 286 16.32 11.74 4.61
C ASN A 286 16.76 11.94 6.08
N ASP A 287 18.05 11.73 6.33
CA ASP A 287 18.67 11.89 7.65
C ASP A 287 18.46 13.29 8.24
N GLY A 288 18.42 14.33 7.40
CA GLY A 288 18.21 15.71 7.86
C GLY A 288 16.82 15.93 8.44
N LEU A 289 15.78 15.35 7.82
CA LEU A 289 14.42 15.43 8.35
C LEU A 289 14.29 14.62 9.65
N SER A 290 14.87 13.42 9.70
CA SER A 290 14.87 12.62 10.93
C SER A 290 15.59 13.32 12.09
N ALA A 291 16.72 14.00 11.82
CA ALA A 291 17.43 14.79 12.83
C ALA A 291 16.59 15.99 13.30
N LEU A 292 15.93 16.70 12.38
CA LEU A 292 15.01 17.79 12.72
C LEU A 292 13.86 17.31 13.60
N GLN A 293 13.17 16.23 13.21
CA GLN A 293 12.05 15.71 13.99
C GLN A 293 12.49 15.20 15.37
N SER A 294 13.59 14.45 15.45
CA SER A 294 14.19 14.06 16.73
C SER A 294 14.50 15.30 17.60
N GLY A 295 15.09 16.35 17.03
CA GLY A 295 15.36 17.61 17.73
C GLY A 295 14.09 18.26 18.28
N LEU A 296 13.04 18.40 17.46
CA LEU A 296 11.77 18.97 17.89
C LEU A 296 11.08 18.13 18.97
N SER A 297 11.10 16.80 18.84
CA SER A 297 10.53 15.90 19.85
C SER A 297 11.25 15.99 21.19
N TRP A 298 12.59 16.08 21.20
CA TRP A 298 13.36 16.28 22.43
C TRP A 298 13.14 17.67 23.05
N CYS A 299 13.00 18.72 22.24
CA CYS A 299 12.59 20.04 22.75
C CYS A 299 11.23 19.99 23.44
N TYR A 300 10.27 19.23 22.89
CA TYR A 300 8.97 19.05 23.49
C TYR A 300 9.03 18.24 24.79
N ALA A 301 9.84 17.17 24.82
CA ALA A 301 10.10 16.39 26.03
C ALA A 301 10.74 17.25 27.13
N TRP A 302 11.69 18.11 26.78
CA TRP A 302 12.30 19.07 27.69
C TRP A 302 11.31 20.08 28.25
N ALA A 303 10.47 20.65 27.38
CA ALA A 303 9.41 21.55 27.81
C ALA A 303 8.42 20.85 28.77
N SER A 304 8.08 19.59 28.47
CA SER A 304 7.22 18.78 29.34
C SER A 304 7.88 18.51 30.70
N ALA A 305 9.20 18.32 30.76
CA ALA A 305 9.94 18.16 32.01
C ALA A 305 9.90 19.43 32.86
N ALA A 306 10.08 20.60 32.24
CA ALA A 306 9.90 21.88 32.92
C ALA A 306 8.44 22.10 33.37
N GLY A 307 7.47 21.58 32.61
CA GLY A 307 6.06 21.58 33.00
C GLY A 307 5.81 20.80 34.30
N VAL A 308 6.46 19.65 34.49
CA VAL A 308 6.42 18.90 35.76
C VAL A 308 6.99 19.74 36.90
N VAL A 309 8.14 20.41 36.70
CA VAL A 309 8.73 21.31 37.70
C VAL A 309 7.78 22.45 38.05
N SER A 310 7.10 23.02 37.06
CA SER A 310 6.09 24.07 37.26
C SER A 310 4.94 23.59 38.15
N VAL A 311 4.42 22.38 37.89
CA VAL A 311 3.35 21.80 38.72
C VAL A 311 3.85 21.46 40.13
N MET A 312 5.08 20.98 40.28
CA MET A 312 5.65 20.68 41.60
C MET A 312 5.86 21.93 42.47
N GLN A 313 6.26 23.04 41.86
CA GLN A 313 6.42 24.31 42.57
C GLN A 313 5.07 24.96 42.91
N ASN A 314 4.06 24.75 42.05
CA ASN A 314 2.69 25.25 42.21
C ASN A 314 2.60 26.75 42.57
N ASP A 315 3.58 27.54 42.13
CA ASP A 315 3.65 28.98 42.37
C ASP A 315 3.64 29.72 41.03
N PRO A 316 2.52 30.38 40.66
CA PRO A 316 2.39 31.09 39.39
C PRO A 316 3.19 32.41 39.35
N THR A 317 3.79 32.84 40.46
CA THR A 317 4.73 33.98 40.47
C THR A 317 6.16 33.54 40.16
N ASN A 318 6.47 32.26 40.33
CA ASN A 318 7.79 31.73 40.06
C ASN A 318 8.02 31.58 38.55
N THR A 319 9.13 32.16 38.09
CA THR A 319 9.50 32.21 36.66
C THR A 319 10.60 31.22 36.31
N GLY A 320 11.15 30.51 37.29
CA GLY A 320 12.21 29.51 37.12
C GLY A 320 11.89 28.45 36.06
N PRO A 321 10.72 27.79 36.07
CA PRO A 321 10.35 26.79 35.06
C PRO A 321 10.40 27.34 33.63
N SER A 322 9.99 28.59 33.43
CA SER A 322 10.01 29.26 32.13
C SER A 322 11.45 29.45 31.61
N PHE A 323 12.36 29.88 32.49
CA PHE A 323 13.78 30.02 32.14
C PHE A 323 14.45 28.68 31.81
N ILE A 324 14.05 27.61 32.50
CA ILE A 324 14.52 26.24 32.20
C ILE A 324 14.12 25.84 30.77
N VAL A 325 12.88 26.16 30.34
CA VAL A 325 12.43 25.90 28.98
C VAL A 325 13.25 26.72 27.97
N PHE A 326 13.27 28.05 28.10
CA PHE A 326 13.87 28.91 27.08
C PHE A 326 15.40 28.76 26.99
N GLY A 327 16.08 28.58 28.12
CA GLY A 327 17.52 28.34 28.15
C GLY A 327 17.90 26.94 27.65
N GLY A 328 17.08 25.93 27.95
CA GLY A 328 17.40 24.53 27.61
C GLY A 328 17.04 24.13 26.19
N VAL A 329 15.98 24.69 25.59
CA VAL A 329 15.50 24.30 24.25
C VAL A 329 16.61 24.35 23.17
N PRO A 330 17.40 25.42 23.02
CA PRO A 330 18.47 25.46 22.00
C PRO A 330 19.55 24.38 22.25
N ILE A 331 19.92 24.15 23.51
CA ILE A 331 20.93 23.17 23.90
C ILE A 331 20.44 21.76 23.61
N VAL A 332 19.21 21.44 24.02
CA VAL A 332 18.56 20.14 23.80
C VAL A 332 18.38 19.86 22.32
N PHE A 333 17.99 20.86 21.53
CA PHE A 333 17.86 20.73 20.08
C PHE A 333 19.18 20.31 19.43
N VAL A 334 20.27 21.03 19.74
CA VAL A 334 21.60 20.72 19.20
C VAL A 334 22.07 19.34 19.66
N ALA A 335 21.91 19.01 20.95
CA ALA A 335 22.27 17.71 21.50
C ALA A 335 21.51 16.56 20.81
N ALA A 336 20.21 16.72 20.57
CA ALA A 336 19.38 15.73 19.90
C ALA A 336 19.77 15.53 18.42
N VAL A 337 20.06 16.62 17.69
CA VAL A 337 20.55 16.54 16.31
C VAL A 337 21.91 15.84 16.24
N VAL A 338 22.82 16.16 17.17
CA VAL A 338 24.12 15.47 17.27
C VAL A 338 23.94 13.99 17.62
N ALA A 339 23.08 13.66 18.58
CA ALA A 339 22.79 12.28 18.96
C ALA A 339 22.18 11.47 17.79
N SER A 340 21.23 12.04 17.07
CA SER A 340 20.59 11.41 15.90
C SER A 340 21.59 11.18 14.77
N THR A 341 22.45 12.17 14.47
CA THR A 341 23.48 12.04 13.43
C THR A 341 24.58 11.05 13.82
N PHE A 342 25.02 11.04 15.08
CA PHE A 342 25.95 10.05 15.60
C PHE A 342 25.36 8.63 15.48
N ARG A 343 24.10 8.47 15.87
CA ARG A 343 23.37 7.21 15.74
C ARG A 343 23.26 6.74 14.28
N SER A 344 22.99 7.64 13.34
CA SER A 344 23.02 7.31 11.90
C SER A 344 24.37 6.83 11.42
N ARG A 345 25.45 7.52 11.81
CA ARG A 345 26.82 7.12 11.46
C ARG A 345 27.18 5.77 12.07
N PHE A 346 26.78 5.52 13.31
CA PHE A 346 26.98 4.24 13.97
C PHE A 346 26.32 3.10 13.19
N VAL A 347 25.02 3.18 12.85
CA VAL A 347 24.33 2.10 12.11
C VAL A 347 24.95 1.89 10.72
N ARG A 348 25.33 2.98 10.04
CA ARG A 348 25.96 2.91 8.71
C ARG A 348 27.31 2.20 8.74
N ASN A 349 28.13 2.47 9.77
CA ASN A 349 29.49 1.96 9.88
C ASN A 349 29.59 0.60 10.60
N SER A 350 28.64 0.24 11.45
CA SER A 350 28.64 -1.01 12.20
C SER A 350 28.61 -2.23 11.31
N ALA A 351 29.38 -3.27 11.62
CA ALA A 351 29.32 -4.53 10.90
C ALA A 351 27.96 -5.23 11.08
N GLY A 352 27.53 -6.06 10.11
CA GLY A 352 26.19 -6.67 10.09
C GLY A 352 25.86 -7.50 11.34
N HIS A 353 26.88 -8.11 11.96
CA HIS A 353 26.73 -8.93 13.18
C HIS A 353 26.57 -8.10 14.47
N HIS A 354 26.87 -6.80 14.47
CA HIS A 354 26.70 -5.95 15.65
C HIS A 354 25.29 -5.33 15.77
N LEU A 355 24.42 -5.56 14.80
CA LEU A 355 23.07 -4.98 14.78
C LEU A 355 22.14 -5.73 15.75
N ALA A 356 21.57 -5.00 16.71
CA ALA A 356 20.82 -5.55 17.83
C ALA A 356 19.36 -5.84 17.51
N SER A 357 18.81 -5.23 16.46
CA SER A 357 17.39 -5.41 16.08
C SER A 357 17.19 -5.55 14.58
N ALA A 358 16.07 -6.17 14.20
CA ALA A 358 15.64 -6.28 12.80
C ALA A 358 15.47 -4.90 12.12
N PHE A 359 15.03 -3.88 12.86
CA PHE A 359 14.90 -2.51 12.34
C PHE A 359 16.25 -1.85 12.05
N GLU A 360 17.31 -2.22 12.78
CA GLU A 360 18.66 -1.73 12.46
C GLU A 360 19.21 -2.35 11.17
N ILE A 361 18.87 -3.62 10.91
CA ILE A 361 19.22 -4.29 9.65
C ILE A 361 18.47 -3.65 8.48
N GLU A 362 17.18 -3.40 8.64
CA GLU A 362 16.35 -2.66 7.67
C GLU A 362 16.98 -1.30 7.35
N ARG A 363 17.36 -0.57 8.39
CA ARG A 363 17.97 0.75 8.25
C ARG A 363 19.33 0.71 7.56
N LYS A 364 20.17 -0.27 7.91
CA LYS A 364 21.46 -0.45 7.24
C LYS A 364 21.27 -0.79 5.76
N ALA A 365 20.29 -1.62 5.43
CA ALA A 365 19.95 -1.95 4.06
C ALA A 365 19.57 -0.69 3.25
N ARG A 366 18.78 0.22 3.83
CA ARG A 366 18.46 1.51 3.22
C ARG A 366 19.72 2.34 2.90
N TYR A 367 20.65 2.43 3.85
CA TYR A 367 21.90 3.18 3.62
C TYR A 367 22.75 2.57 2.49
N ILE A 368 22.91 1.24 2.45
CA ILE A 368 23.67 0.56 1.39
C ILE A 368 23.08 0.84 0.02
N ILE A 369 21.75 0.76 -0.11
CA ILE A 369 21.06 1.02 -1.38
C ILE A 369 21.22 2.48 -1.79
N ARG A 370 21.03 3.40 -0.86
CA ARG A 370 21.15 4.82 -1.16
C ARG A 370 22.58 5.17 -1.60
N ASP A 371 23.56 4.62 -0.91
CA ASP A 371 24.98 4.81 -1.23
C ASP A 371 25.37 4.14 -2.56
N ALA A 372 24.73 3.02 -2.95
CA ALA A 372 25.03 2.33 -4.21
C ALA A 372 24.37 2.97 -5.44
N PHE A 373 23.23 3.65 -5.27
CA PHE A 373 22.39 4.13 -6.38
C PHE A 373 22.23 5.65 -6.47
N GLN A 374 22.27 6.41 -5.36
CA GLN A 374 22.12 7.88 -5.40
C GLN A 374 23.43 8.66 -5.60
N THR A 375 24.57 8.16 -5.13
CA THR A 375 25.87 8.83 -5.37
C THR A 375 26.19 8.89 -6.87
N ASN A 376 25.86 7.82 -7.59
CA ASN A 376 26.20 7.65 -8.99
C ASN A 376 25.33 8.51 -9.92
N THR A 377 24.10 8.87 -9.51
CA THR A 377 23.18 9.70 -10.32
C THR A 377 23.49 11.20 -10.26
N ASN A 378 24.23 11.66 -9.24
CA ASN A 378 24.62 13.07 -9.11
C ASN A 378 25.95 13.37 -9.81
N ASP A 379 26.88 12.41 -9.85
CA ASP A 379 28.16 12.55 -10.58
C ASP A 379 28.01 12.39 -12.11
N ASP A 380 26.94 11.76 -12.57
CA ASP A 380 26.74 11.44 -14.00
C ASP A 380 26.15 12.54 -14.87
N LYS A 381 25.58 13.60 -14.29
CA LYS A 381 24.88 14.61 -15.10
C LYS A 381 25.81 15.54 -15.88
N GLY A 382 27.13 15.33 -15.81
CA GLY A 382 28.14 16.15 -16.49
C GLY A 382 29.16 15.39 -17.34
N LYS A 383 29.16 14.05 -17.35
CA LYS A 383 30.15 13.26 -18.11
C LYS A 383 29.44 12.24 -18.99
N VAL A 384 29.62 12.35 -20.31
CA VAL A 384 29.31 11.27 -21.25
C VAL A 384 30.24 10.11 -20.87
N GLY A 385 29.74 9.15 -20.10
CA GLY A 385 30.52 8.06 -19.54
C GLY A 385 31.13 7.20 -20.63
N ASN A 386 32.41 6.88 -20.48
CA ASN A 386 33.06 5.86 -21.29
C ASN A 386 32.43 4.50 -20.94
N LYS A 387 32.30 3.56 -21.90
CA LYS A 387 31.66 2.25 -21.63
C LYS A 387 32.31 1.49 -20.47
N ASP A 388 33.63 1.65 -20.30
CA ASP A 388 34.39 1.03 -19.22
C ASP A 388 33.96 1.54 -17.82
N ASP A 389 33.59 2.82 -17.71
CA ASP A 389 33.10 3.40 -16.46
C ASP A 389 31.70 2.86 -16.09
N GLU A 390 30.86 2.57 -17.09
CA GLU A 390 29.52 2.01 -16.88
C GLU A 390 29.60 0.55 -16.40
N ASP A 391 30.47 -0.26 -17.00
CA ASP A 391 30.69 -1.64 -16.59
C ASP A 391 31.24 -1.75 -15.16
N ASP A 392 32.18 -0.87 -14.79
CA ASP A 392 32.74 -0.88 -13.44
C ASP A 392 31.71 -0.42 -12.38
N ARG A 393 30.78 0.47 -12.74
CA ARG A 393 29.65 0.84 -11.89
C ARG A 393 28.66 -0.31 -11.70
N LEU A 394 28.30 -1.01 -12.77
CA LEU A 394 27.44 -2.19 -12.69
C LEU A 394 28.07 -3.27 -11.81
N LYS A 395 29.38 -3.50 -11.93
CA LYS A 395 30.13 -4.41 -11.04
C LYS A 395 30.11 -3.93 -9.58
N GLN A 396 30.24 -2.62 -9.33
CA GLN A 396 30.18 -2.07 -7.97
C GLN A 396 28.78 -2.23 -7.37
N GLN A 397 27.72 -1.93 -8.13
CA GLN A 397 26.33 -2.13 -7.70
C GLN A 397 26.03 -3.60 -7.42
N ALA A 398 26.48 -4.51 -8.28
CA ALA A 398 26.34 -5.95 -8.07
C ALA A 398 27.06 -6.42 -6.79
N ARG A 399 28.25 -5.88 -6.49
CA ARG A 399 28.99 -6.16 -5.25
C ARG A 399 28.23 -5.70 -4.00
N GLU A 400 27.71 -4.46 -4.01
CA GLU A 400 26.95 -3.94 -2.87
C GLU A 400 25.60 -4.66 -2.68
N LEU A 401 24.91 -5.03 -3.77
CA LEU A 401 23.71 -5.86 -3.71
C LEU A 401 24.00 -7.27 -3.17
N GLY A 402 25.14 -7.86 -3.54
CA GLY A 402 25.61 -9.13 -2.97
C GLY A 402 25.86 -9.04 -1.46
N ARG A 403 26.53 -7.96 -1.02
CA ARG A 403 26.74 -7.67 0.40
C ARG A 403 25.44 -7.48 1.15
N LEU A 404 24.49 -6.74 0.56
CA LEU A 404 23.17 -6.53 1.11
C LEU A 404 22.40 -7.83 1.30
N ARG A 405 22.44 -8.72 0.30
CA ARG A 405 21.82 -10.05 0.39
C ARG A 405 22.40 -10.86 1.55
N ALA A 406 23.72 -10.87 1.71
CA ALA A 406 24.37 -11.57 2.82
C ALA A 406 23.91 -11.04 4.20
N ILE A 407 23.83 -9.71 4.35
CA ILE A 407 23.36 -9.07 5.59
C ILE A 407 21.89 -9.42 5.87
N LEU A 408 21.03 -9.41 4.85
CA LEU A 408 19.61 -9.77 5.01
C LEU A 408 19.43 -11.23 5.38
N THR A 409 20.13 -12.15 4.71
CA THR A 409 20.09 -13.58 5.05
C THR A 409 20.57 -13.83 6.47
N GLN A 410 21.69 -13.22 6.88
CA GLN A 410 22.16 -13.28 8.26
C GLN A 410 21.13 -12.71 9.25
N GLY A 411 20.49 -11.58 8.89
CA GLY A 411 19.45 -10.95 9.69
C GLY A 411 18.21 -11.82 9.87
N MET A 412 17.75 -12.49 8.81
CA MET A 412 16.60 -13.38 8.87
C MET A 412 16.86 -14.64 9.71
N VAL A 413 18.10 -15.14 9.73
CA VAL A 413 18.49 -16.25 10.61
C VAL A 413 18.55 -15.79 12.07
N ARG A 414 19.06 -14.59 12.33
CA ARG A 414 19.18 -14.04 13.69
C ARG A 414 17.84 -13.60 14.29
N PHE A 415 16.96 -13.04 13.47
CA PHE A 415 15.67 -12.51 13.89
C PHE A 415 14.54 -13.23 13.12
N PRO A 416 14.28 -14.51 13.44
CA PRO A 416 13.29 -15.32 12.72
C PRO A 416 11.86 -14.79 12.89
N ASP A 417 11.55 -14.15 14.02
CA ASP A 417 10.19 -13.70 14.33
C ASP A 417 9.83 -12.35 13.67
N ALA A 418 10.83 -11.58 13.25
CA ALA A 418 10.61 -10.23 12.72
C ALA A 418 10.00 -10.25 11.31
N SER A 419 8.79 -9.74 11.13
CA SER A 419 8.10 -9.66 9.83
C SER A 419 8.66 -8.57 8.88
N VAL A 420 9.41 -7.60 9.42
CA VAL A 420 10.01 -6.51 8.63
C VAL A 420 11.04 -7.02 7.62
N LEU A 421 11.86 -8.01 8.00
CA LEU A 421 12.99 -8.45 7.17
C LEU A 421 12.53 -9.19 5.91
N PRO A 422 11.57 -10.14 5.96
CA PRO A 422 11.04 -10.74 4.74
C PRO A 422 10.26 -9.75 3.87
N LEU A 423 9.56 -8.78 4.46
CA LEU A 423 8.92 -7.70 3.70
C LEU A 423 9.94 -6.85 2.93
N LEU A 424 11.01 -6.44 3.61
CA LEU A 424 12.11 -5.72 2.97
C LEU A 424 12.78 -6.57 1.90
N ALA A 425 13.09 -7.83 2.19
CA ALA A 425 13.66 -8.74 1.21
C ALA A 425 12.76 -8.83 -0.03
N GLY A 426 11.47 -9.08 0.16
CA GLY A 426 10.47 -9.07 -0.92
C GLY A 426 10.55 -7.82 -1.77
N PHE A 427 10.43 -6.64 -1.15
CA PHE A 427 10.54 -5.34 -1.82
C PHE A 427 11.85 -5.21 -2.64
N LEU A 428 12.98 -5.59 -2.07
CA LEU A 428 14.28 -5.51 -2.74
C LEU A 428 14.39 -6.48 -3.92
N TYR A 429 13.86 -7.70 -3.78
CA TYR A 429 13.83 -8.69 -4.86
C TYR A 429 12.97 -8.22 -6.04
N PHE A 430 11.85 -7.55 -5.77
CA PHE A 430 11.02 -6.97 -6.82
C PHE A 430 11.69 -5.75 -7.49
N ARG A 431 12.26 -4.83 -6.69
CA ARG A 431 12.72 -3.53 -7.18
C ARG A 431 14.13 -3.57 -7.80
N PHE A 432 15.08 -4.21 -7.13
CA PHE A 432 16.50 -4.15 -7.47
C PHE A 432 17.00 -5.43 -8.13
N PHE A 433 16.66 -6.60 -7.57
CA PHE A 433 17.11 -7.87 -8.14
C PHE A 433 16.27 -8.33 -9.35
N LYS A 434 15.05 -7.80 -9.51
CA LYS A 434 14.09 -8.16 -10.58
C LYS A 434 13.77 -9.66 -10.63
N LEU A 435 13.77 -10.32 -9.46
CA LEU A 435 13.48 -11.77 -9.32
C LEU A 435 12.14 -11.95 -8.61
N ASN A 436 11.05 -11.90 -9.37
CA ASN A 436 9.68 -11.91 -8.83
C ASN A 436 9.37 -13.15 -7.99
N PHE A 437 9.79 -14.34 -8.44
CA PHE A 437 9.53 -15.60 -7.74
C PHE A 437 10.10 -15.61 -6.31
N ILE A 438 11.35 -15.18 -6.15
CA ILE A 438 12.01 -15.11 -4.83
C ILE A 438 11.35 -14.03 -3.98
N GLY A 439 10.95 -12.91 -4.59
CA GLY A 439 10.18 -11.88 -3.90
C GLY A 439 8.88 -12.42 -3.30
N TYR A 440 8.09 -13.18 -4.07
CA TYR A 440 6.86 -13.81 -3.57
C TYR A 440 7.10 -14.85 -2.48
N LYS A 441 8.20 -15.61 -2.56
CA LYS A 441 8.60 -16.53 -1.49
C LYS A 441 8.76 -15.77 -0.16
N HIS A 442 9.47 -14.65 -0.17
CA HIS A 442 9.66 -13.84 1.04
C HIS A 442 8.38 -13.13 1.51
N LEU A 443 7.48 -12.72 0.60
CA LEU A 443 6.17 -12.21 0.99
C LEU A 443 5.31 -13.28 1.68
N ARG A 444 5.32 -14.53 1.19
CA ARG A 444 4.62 -15.65 1.84
C ARG A 444 5.24 -15.97 3.20
N GLU A 445 6.57 -15.87 3.33
CA GLU A 445 7.25 -15.99 4.62
C GLU A 445 6.85 -14.88 5.60
N ALA A 446 6.68 -13.64 5.12
CA ALA A 446 6.16 -12.53 5.92
C ALA A 446 4.72 -12.79 6.39
N GLN A 447 3.86 -13.30 5.50
CA GLN A 447 2.44 -13.55 5.80
C GLN A 447 2.24 -14.60 6.90
N LYS A 448 3.16 -15.56 7.02
CA LYS A 448 3.14 -16.57 8.08
C LYS A 448 3.46 -16.00 9.47
N ARG A 449 4.04 -14.80 9.55
CA ARG A 449 4.47 -14.17 10.81
C ARG A 449 3.40 -13.20 11.28
N ASP A 450 3.36 -12.95 12.58
CA ASP A 450 2.52 -11.87 13.08
C ASP A 450 3.06 -10.51 12.60
N MET A 451 2.14 -9.68 12.12
CA MET A 451 2.43 -8.41 11.48
C MET A 451 1.56 -7.34 12.09
N PHE A 452 2.19 -6.22 12.42
CA PHE A 452 1.48 -5.00 12.77
C PHE A 452 0.58 -4.53 11.61
N PRO A 453 -0.52 -3.81 11.89
CA PRO A 453 -1.46 -3.37 10.87
C PRO A 453 -0.82 -2.57 9.73
N ASP A 454 0.19 -1.74 10.02
CA ASP A 454 0.92 -0.97 9.02
C ASP A 454 1.72 -1.85 8.06
N MET A 455 2.33 -2.92 8.59
CA MET A 455 3.07 -3.90 7.79
C MET A 455 2.13 -4.78 6.96
N ARG A 456 0.91 -5.04 7.44
CA ARG A 456 -0.13 -5.72 6.65
C ARG A 456 -0.55 -4.88 5.45
N VAL A 457 -0.74 -3.57 5.63
CA VAL A 457 -0.98 -2.64 4.52
C VAL A 457 0.18 -2.66 3.53
N LEU A 458 1.42 -2.64 4.03
CA LEU A 458 2.61 -2.72 3.20
C LEU A 458 2.67 -4.03 2.40
N LEU A 459 2.38 -5.17 3.01
CA LEU A 459 2.31 -6.48 2.34
C LEU A 459 1.29 -6.46 1.20
N LEU A 460 0.08 -5.99 1.47
CA LEU A 460 -1.00 -5.92 0.49
C LEU A 460 -0.62 -5.03 -0.69
N ARG A 461 0.01 -3.87 -0.41
CA ARG A 461 0.50 -2.96 -1.43
C ARG A 461 1.58 -3.61 -2.30
N LEU A 462 2.58 -4.24 -1.69
CA LEU A 462 3.62 -4.96 -2.44
C LEU A 462 3.03 -6.09 -3.29
N HIS A 463 2.00 -6.79 -2.80
CA HIS A 463 1.35 -7.84 -3.58
C HIS A 463 0.65 -7.27 -4.83
N ARG A 464 -0.15 -6.21 -4.65
CA ARG A 464 -0.89 -5.55 -5.74
C ARG A 464 0.02 -4.88 -6.75
N ASP A 465 1.03 -4.13 -6.31
CA ASP A 465 1.96 -3.43 -7.21
C ASP A 465 2.70 -4.41 -8.14
N ASN A 466 3.05 -5.60 -7.62
CA ASN A 466 3.71 -6.62 -8.43
C ASN A 466 2.73 -7.40 -9.32
N GLN A 467 1.52 -7.74 -8.84
CA GLN A 467 0.48 -8.32 -9.69
C GLN A 467 0.19 -7.44 -10.91
N ARG A 468 0.09 -6.13 -10.70
CA ARG A 468 -0.10 -5.17 -11.78
C ARG A 468 1.06 -5.18 -12.78
N LYS A 469 2.31 -5.16 -12.30
CA LYS A 469 3.50 -5.24 -13.20
C LYS A 469 3.54 -6.53 -14.01
N ILE A 470 3.09 -7.64 -13.45
CA ILE A 470 3.00 -8.93 -14.14
C ILE A 470 1.94 -8.84 -15.25
N LEU A 471 0.76 -8.31 -14.94
CA LEU A 471 -0.33 -8.12 -15.91
C LEU A 471 0.04 -7.12 -17.02
N GLU A 472 0.84 -6.09 -16.69
CA GLU A 472 1.32 -5.09 -17.65
C GLU A 472 2.46 -5.62 -18.55
N SER A 473 3.19 -6.66 -18.13
CA SER A 473 4.22 -7.27 -18.96
C SER A 473 3.61 -8.27 -19.95
N GLU A 474 3.64 -7.94 -21.25
CA GLU A 474 3.09 -8.78 -22.34
C GLU A 474 3.60 -10.22 -22.28
N ALA A 475 4.87 -10.43 -21.95
CA ALA A 475 5.48 -11.76 -21.84
C ALA A 475 4.96 -12.62 -20.66
N ASN A 476 4.36 -12.03 -19.62
CA ASN A 476 3.75 -12.81 -18.53
C ASN A 476 2.24 -13.00 -18.70
N ARG A 477 1.59 -12.29 -19.63
CA ARG A 477 0.19 -12.58 -19.97
C ARG A 477 0.07 -14.02 -20.44
N ASP A 478 0.96 -14.44 -21.33
CA ASP A 478 1.02 -15.81 -21.85
C ASP A 478 1.32 -16.84 -20.74
N VAL A 479 2.19 -16.49 -19.78
CA VAL A 479 2.52 -17.38 -18.64
C VAL A 479 1.36 -17.48 -17.64
N VAL A 480 0.66 -16.39 -17.38
CA VAL A 480 -0.53 -16.37 -16.53
C VAL A 480 -1.67 -17.11 -17.20
N GLU A 481 -1.92 -16.88 -18.49
CA GLU A 481 -2.89 -17.61 -19.31
C GLU A 481 -2.58 -19.11 -19.34
N PHE A 482 -1.30 -19.49 -19.45
CA PHE A 482 -0.88 -20.89 -19.38
C PHE A 482 -1.11 -21.51 -17.99
N ASN A 483 -0.81 -20.79 -16.91
CA ASN A 483 -1.03 -21.28 -15.54
C ASN A 483 -2.51 -21.39 -15.20
N THR A 484 -3.34 -20.42 -15.59
CA THR A 484 -4.80 -20.48 -15.40
C THR A 484 -5.40 -21.61 -16.23
N TYR A 485 -4.92 -21.82 -17.46
CA TYR A 485 -5.28 -22.98 -18.28
C TYR A 485 -4.95 -24.31 -17.57
N ASN A 486 -3.74 -24.47 -17.02
CA ASN A 486 -3.36 -25.69 -16.31
C ASN A 486 -4.19 -25.91 -15.05
N GLU A 487 -4.51 -24.85 -14.31
CA GLU A 487 -5.38 -24.94 -13.13
C GLU A 487 -6.80 -25.39 -13.51
N LEU A 488 -7.36 -24.80 -14.57
CA LEU A 488 -8.68 -25.18 -15.09
C LEU A 488 -8.70 -26.63 -15.59
N LEU A 489 -7.64 -27.08 -16.27
CA LEU A 489 -7.52 -28.45 -16.73
C LEU A 489 -7.46 -29.45 -15.57
N MET A 490 -6.66 -29.16 -14.54
CA MET A 490 -6.57 -30.01 -13.34
C MET A 490 -7.91 -30.07 -12.59
N LYS A 491 -8.64 -28.94 -12.50
CA LYS A 491 -9.99 -28.92 -11.91
C LYS A 491 -10.96 -29.76 -12.74
N ALA A 492 -10.96 -29.60 -14.07
CA ALA A 492 -11.83 -30.36 -14.96
C ALA A 492 -11.60 -31.86 -14.83
N GLN A 493 -10.33 -32.31 -14.83
CA GLN A 493 -9.97 -33.71 -14.62
C GLN A 493 -10.32 -34.22 -13.21
N GLY A 494 -10.21 -33.36 -12.19
CA GLY A 494 -10.63 -33.68 -10.83
C GLY A 494 -12.14 -33.95 -10.73
N HIS A 495 -12.95 -33.08 -11.33
CA HIS A 495 -14.41 -33.24 -11.41
C HIS A 495 -14.82 -34.46 -12.24
N ASP A 496 -14.14 -34.71 -13.37
CA ASP A 496 -14.32 -35.88 -14.23
C ASP A 496 -14.05 -37.20 -13.46
N LEU A 497 -12.95 -37.26 -12.71
CA LEU A 497 -12.63 -38.40 -11.86
C LEU A 497 -13.65 -38.58 -10.72
N ALA A 498 -14.07 -37.50 -10.08
CA ALA A 498 -15.07 -37.53 -9.01
C ALA A 498 -16.42 -38.02 -9.52
N MET A 499 -16.84 -37.54 -10.69
CA MET A 499 -18.05 -37.98 -11.40
C MET A 499 -17.97 -39.48 -11.73
N THR A 500 -16.86 -39.94 -12.30
CA THR A 500 -16.66 -41.36 -12.65
C THR A 500 -16.75 -42.25 -11.42
N LYS A 501 -16.11 -41.88 -10.30
CA LYS A 501 -16.20 -42.62 -9.03
C LYS A 501 -17.64 -42.64 -8.49
N ALA A 502 -18.33 -41.50 -8.54
CA ALA A 502 -19.72 -41.43 -8.10
C ALA A 502 -20.64 -42.30 -8.97
N MET A 503 -20.40 -42.38 -10.28
CA MET A 503 -21.14 -43.27 -11.19
C MET A 503 -20.88 -44.74 -10.88
N VAL A 504 -19.62 -45.16 -10.67
CA VAL A 504 -19.30 -46.54 -10.29
C VAL A 504 -19.99 -46.91 -8.97
N ASN A 505 -19.82 -46.08 -7.94
CA ASN A 505 -20.45 -46.31 -6.63
C ASN A 505 -21.98 -46.30 -6.71
N PHE A 506 -22.57 -45.52 -7.62
CA PHE A 506 -24.01 -45.51 -7.86
C PHE A 506 -24.49 -46.85 -8.42
N TRP A 507 -23.78 -47.41 -9.39
CA TRP A 507 -24.10 -48.72 -9.94
C TRP A 507 -23.85 -49.84 -8.94
N ASP A 508 -22.76 -49.78 -8.18
CA ASP A 508 -22.46 -50.74 -7.12
C ASP A 508 -23.55 -50.75 -6.05
N ALA A 509 -23.99 -49.57 -5.59
CA ALA A 509 -25.07 -49.44 -4.61
C ALA A 509 -26.43 -49.92 -5.11
N LEU A 510 -26.65 -49.95 -6.43
CA LEU A 510 -27.85 -50.53 -7.05
C LEU A 510 -27.77 -52.05 -7.22
N CYS A 511 -26.56 -52.62 -7.17
CA CYS A 511 -26.33 -54.07 -7.24
C CYS A 511 -26.41 -54.76 -5.86
N GLU A 512 -26.55 -54.01 -4.76
CA GLU A 512 -26.75 -54.57 -3.42
C GLU A 512 -28.17 -55.18 -3.26
N ASP A 513 -28.29 -56.27 -2.50
CA ASP A 513 -29.56 -57.00 -2.29
C ASP A 513 -30.67 -56.13 -1.63
N ASN A 514 -30.29 -55.05 -0.92
CA ASN A 514 -31.20 -54.05 -0.34
C ASN A 514 -30.63 -52.63 -0.53
N PRO A 515 -30.87 -51.97 -1.67
CA PRO A 515 -30.24 -50.70 -2.00
C PRO A 515 -30.78 -49.53 -1.14
N ASP A 516 -29.89 -48.78 -0.49
CA ASP A 516 -30.27 -47.54 0.21
C ASP A 516 -30.60 -46.41 -0.77
N LEU A 517 -31.89 -46.19 -0.98
CA LEU A 517 -32.43 -45.16 -1.87
C LEU A 517 -31.98 -43.74 -1.51
N LYS A 518 -31.64 -43.44 -0.25
CA LYS A 518 -31.12 -42.12 0.13
C LYS A 518 -29.69 -41.93 -0.36
N MET A 519 -28.85 -42.94 -0.20
CA MET A 519 -27.47 -42.94 -0.70
C MET A 519 -27.44 -42.83 -2.22
N VAL A 520 -28.26 -43.61 -2.93
CA VAL A 520 -28.40 -43.59 -4.40
C VAL A 520 -28.83 -42.20 -4.90
N ARG A 521 -29.78 -41.53 -4.22
CA ARG A 521 -30.18 -40.15 -4.55
C ARG A 521 -29.04 -39.14 -4.32
N GLY A 522 -28.29 -39.29 -3.24
CA GLY A 522 -27.12 -38.45 -2.96
C GLY A 522 -26.02 -38.59 -4.02
N LEU A 523 -25.76 -39.83 -4.46
CA LEU A 523 -24.81 -40.11 -5.54
C LEU A 523 -25.30 -39.54 -6.88
N SER A 524 -26.59 -39.66 -7.21
CA SER A 524 -27.17 -39.05 -8.42
C SER A 524 -27.07 -37.52 -8.44
N ALA A 525 -27.31 -36.86 -7.30
CA ALA A 525 -27.12 -35.41 -7.19
C ALA A 525 -25.66 -35.01 -7.37
N THR A 526 -24.73 -35.80 -6.83
CA THR A 526 -23.28 -35.59 -6.98
C THR A 526 -22.85 -35.74 -8.44
N ILE A 527 -23.31 -36.79 -9.14
CA ILE A 527 -23.03 -37.00 -10.57
C ILE A 527 -23.50 -35.80 -11.40
N SER A 528 -24.71 -35.31 -11.15
CA SER A 528 -25.26 -34.15 -11.85
C SER A 528 -24.43 -32.89 -11.61
N GLN A 529 -24.10 -32.59 -10.35
CA GLN A 529 -23.31 -31.40 -10.00
C GLN A 529 -21.89 -31.44 -10.59
N GLU A 530 -21.20 -32.57 -10.43
CA GLU A 530 -19.84 -32.75 -10.93
C GLU A 530 -19.79 -32.72 -12.46
N SER A 531 -20.83 -33.21 -13.14
CA SER A 531 -20.93 -33.11 -14.60
C SER A 531 -20.97 -31.66 -15.08
N VAL A 532 -21.81 -30.80 -14.47
CA VAL A 532 -21.91 -29.37 -14.83
C VAL A 532 -20.60 -28.65 -14.55
N ASN A 533 -19.97 -28.94 -13.41
CA ASN A 533 -18.69 -28.35 -13.03
C ASN A 533 -17.58 -28.74 -14.02
N ALA A 534 -17.47 -30.03 -14.37
CA ALA A 534 -16.49 -30.54 -15.35
C ALA A 534 -16.70 -29.91 -16.73
N LEU A 535 -17.94 -29.87 -17.24
CA LEU A 535 -18.28 -29.24 -18.52
C LEU A 535 -17.87 -27.76 -18.53
N SER A 536 -18.21 -27.02 -17.48
CA SER A 536 -17.89 -25.59 -17.38
C SER A 536 -16.38 -25.34 -17.35
N ALA A 537 -15.61 -26.18 -16.64
CA ALA A 537 -14.16 -26.05 -16.52
C ALA A 537 -13.45 -26.37 -17.85
N TYR A 538 -13.89 -27.41 -18.57
CA TYR A 538 -13.38 -27.72 -19.90
C TYR A 538 -13.69 -26.62 -20.93
N GLN A 539 -14.89 -26.05 -20.89
CA GLN A 539 -15.26 -24.93 -21.77
C GLN A 539 -14.43 -23.67 -21.48
N GLN A 540 -14.19 -23.36 -20.20
CA GLN A 540 -13.32 -22.25 -19.81
C GLN A 540 -11.86 -22.49 -20.23
N ALA A 541 -11.36 -23.73 -20.13
CA ALA A 541 -10.02 -24.08 -20.60
C ALA A 541 -9.88 -23.91 -22.13
N LEU A 542 -10.91 -24.30 -22.90
CA LEU A 542 -10.97 -24.11 -24.36
C LEU A 542 -11.14 -22.64 -24.76
N ALA A 543 -11.73 -21.79 -23.91
CA ALA A 543 -11.81 -20.35 -24.16
C ALA A 543 -10.42 -19.67 -24.11
N ILE A 544 -9.49 -20.21 -23.31
CA ILE A 544 -8.10 -19.73 -23.24
C ILE A 544 -7.28 -20.31 -24.39
N HIS A 545 -7.28 -21.64 -24.54
CA HIS A 545 -6.55 -22.35 -25.59
C HIS A 545 -7.48 -23.23 -26.41
N ALA A 546 -8.05 -22.63 -27.46
CA ALA A 546 -9.05 -23.29 -28.31
C ALA A 546 -8.51 -24.48 -29.11
N ASP A 547 -7.19 -24.55 -29.30
CA ASP A 547 -6.52 -25.57 -30.11
C ASP A 547 -5.73 -26.59 -29.28
N SER A 548 -6.01 -26.68 -27.97
CA SER A 548 -5.36 -27.67 -27.11
C SER A 548 -5.85 -29.10 -27.41
N GLU A 549 -4.95 -29.91 -27.97
CA GLU A 549 -5.23 -31.32 -28.30
C GLU A 549 -5.65 -32.14 -27.08
N VAL A 550 -4.95 -31.95 -25.95
CA VAL A 550 -5.20 -32.71 -24.71
C VAL A 550 -6.61 -32.44 -24.20
N VAL A 551 -7.02 -31.17 -24.14
CA VAL A 551 -8.34 -30.78 -23.63
C VAL A 551 -9.46 -31.25 -24.55
N LEU A 552 -9.29 -31.09 -25.86
CA LEU A 552 -10.28 -31.56 -26.84
C LEU A 552 -10.47 -33.08 -26.76
N LYS A 553 -9.40 -33.86 -26.57
CA LYS A 553 -9.46 -35.32 -26.41
C LYS A 553 -10.11 -35.74 -25.10
N THR A 554 -9.69 -35.18 -23.97
CA THR A 554 -10.25 -35.56 -22.66
C THR A 554 -11.71 -35.13 -22.55
N TYR A 555 -12.05 -33.95 -23.06
CA TYR A 555 -13.43 -33.46 -23.08
C TYR A 555 -14.33 -34.31 -24.00
N ALA A 556 -13.86 -34.68 -25.20
CA ALA A 556 -14.59 -35.61 -26.06
C ALA A 556 -14.73 -37.01 -25.44
N GLY A 557 -13.73 -37.47 -24.69
CA GLY A 557 -13.77 -38.71 -23.92
C GLY A 557 -14.88 -38.69 -22.87
N LEU A 558 -14.95 -37.63 -22.05
CA LEU A 558 -16.02 -37.41 -21.07
C LEU A 558 -17.40 -37.44 -21.76
N LEU A 559 -17.55 -36.69 -22.85
CA LEU A 559 -18.82 -36.59 -23.60
C LEU A 559 -19.27 -37.92 -24.19
N THR A 560 -18.32 -38.74 -24.69
CA THR A 560 -18.64 -40.04 -25.29
C THR A 560 -18.96 -41.10 -24.24
N VAL A 561 -18.15 -41.16 -23.18
CA VAL A 561 -18.16 -42.27 -22.21
C VAL A 561 -19.18 -42.04 -21.11
N LEU A 562 -19.25 -40.83 -20.53
CA LEU A 562 -20.09 -40.57 -19.35
C LEU A 562 -21.40 -39.87 -19.69
N LEU A 563 -21.39 -38.94 -20.66
CA LEU A 563 -22.56 -38.09 -20.97
C LEU A 563 -23.33 -38.51 -22.24
N GLN A 564 -22.81 -39.46 -23.02
CA GLN A 564 -23.38 -39.99 -24.26
C GLN A 564 -23.71 -38.95 -25.36
N ASP A 565 -23.11 -37.76 -25.33
CA ASP A 565 -23.21 -36.78 -26.43
C ASP A 565 -22.19 -37.07 -27.53
N THR A 566 -22.52 -38.08 -28.33
CA THR A 566 -21.66 -38.57 -29.42
C THR A 566 -21.49 -37.56 -30.55
N ASN A 567 -22.46 -36.67 -30.77
CA ASN A 567 -22.40 -35.69 -31.86
C ASN A 567 -21.36 -34.61 -31.57
N GLU A 568 -21.39 -34.04 -30.37
CA GLU A 568 -20.43 -33.01 -29.99
C GLU A 568 -19.03 -33.60 -29.75
N ALA A 569 -18.95 -34.79 -29.18
CA ALA A 569 -17.68 -35.51 -29.06
C ALA A 569 -17.01 -35.78 -30.43
N ASN A 570 -17.79 -36.19 -31.44
CA ASN A 570 -17.26 -36.41 -32.80
C ASN A 570 -16.76 -35.11 -33.45
N ARG A 571 -17.41 -33.97 -33.19
CA ARG A 571 -16.95 -32.66 -33.67
C ARG A 571 -15.62 -32.26 -33.03
N LEU A 572 -15.48 -32.44 -31.72
CA LEU A 572 -14.25 -32.15 -31.00
C LEU A 572 -13.10 -33.05 -31.46
N LEU A 573 -13.36 -34.36 -31.66
CA LEU A 573 -12.36 -35.29 -32.20
C LEU A 573 -11.98 -35.00 -33.65
N ALA A 574 -12.91 -34.59 -34.49
CA ALA A 574 -12.61 -34.13 -35.85
C ALA A 574 -11.69 -32.90 -35.84
N ARG A 575 -12.01 -31.92 -34.98
CA ARG A 575 -11.16 -30.73 -34.77
C ARG A 575 -9.76 -31.09 -34.27
N THR A 576 -9.65 -32.03 -33.33
CA THR A 576 -8.36 -32.55 -32.86
C THR A 576 -7.54 -33.15 -34.01
N ARG A 577 -8.15 -33.95 -34.89
CA ARG A 577 -7.46 -34.54 -36.05
C ARG A 577 -6.96 -33.49 -37.03
N GLU A 578 -7.73 -32.42 -37.24
CA GLU A 578 -7.32 -31.28 -38.07
C GLU A 578 -6.11 -30.56 -37.47
N ILE A 579 -6.11 -30.33 -36.15
CA ILE A 579 -5.00 -29.71 -35.42
C ILE A 579 -3.75 -30.59 -35.48
N GLU A 580 -3.89 -31.91 -35.25
CA GLU A 580 -2.77 -32.85 -35.35
C GLU A 580 -2.17 -32.89 -36.76
N ALA A 581 -3.01 -32.91 -37.80
CA ALA A 581 -2.57 -32.88 -39.19
C ALA A 581 -1.83 -31.57 -39.50
N ARG A 582 -2.36 -30.44 -39.04
CA ARG A 582 -1.73 -29.12 -39.18
C ARG A 582 -0.38 -29.05 -38.46
N ASN A 583 -0.30 -29.53 -37.22
CA ASN A 583 0.93 -29.55 -36.44
C ASN A 583 2.00 -30.45 -37.07
N LYS A 584 1.62 -31.63 -37.62
CA LYS A 584 2.55 -32.50 -38.37
C LYS A 584 3.13 -31.81 -39.61
N ILE A 585 2.32 -31.06 -40.35
CA ILE A 585 2.78 -30.31 -41.54
C ILE A 585 3.74 -29.17 -41.14
N LEU A 586 3.41 -28.43 -40.06
CA LEU A 586 4.26 -27.36 -39.54
C LEU A 586 5.61 -27.89 -39.04
N PHE A 587 5.60 -28.99 -38.28
CA PHE A 587 6.82 -29.62 -37.76
C PHE A 587 7.74 -30.13 -38.88
N LYS A 588 7.16 -30.69 -39.95
CA LYS A 588 7.90 -31.11 -41.15
C LYS A 588 8.53 -29.91 -41.88
N ARG A 589 7.80 -28.79 -41.97
CA ARG A 589 8.29 -27.57 -42.62
C ARG A 589 9.41 -26.88 -41.82
N GLU A 590 9.32 -26.86 -40.49
CA GLU A 590 10.37 -26.31 -39.63
C GLU A 590 11.64 -27.17 -39.66
N THR A 591 11.52 -28.50 -39.66
CA THR A 591 12.67 -29.41 -39.76
C THR A 591 13.35 -29.34 -41.13
N ASP A 592 12.59 -29.18 -42.22
CA ASP A 592 13.14 -28.99 -43.57
C ASP A 592 13.80 -27.59 -43.73
N SER A 593 13.22 -26.55 -43.11
CA SER A 593 13.79 -25.19 -43.04
C SER A 593 15.09 -25.14 -42.22
N PHE A 594 15.13 -25.82 -41.06
CA PHE A 594 16.31 -25.91 -40.21
C PHE A 594 17.42 -26.72 -40.89
N ARG A 595 17.08 -27.82 -41.58
CA ARG A 595 18.05 -28.59 -42.39
C ARG A 595 18.61 -27.78 -43.55
N THR A 596 17.78 -27.02 -44.26
CA THR A 596 18.28 -26.17 -45.36
C THR A 596 19.17 -25.04 -44.85
N LEU A 597 18.91 -24.47 -43.67
CA LEU A 597 19.82 -23.51 -43.01
C LEU A 597 21.14 -24.14 -42.52
N LEU A 598 21.12 -25.39 -42.06
CA LEU A 598 22.32 -26.08 -41.55
C LEU A 598 23.24 -26.64 -42.65
N PHE A 599 22.72 -26.91 -43.83
CA PHE A 599 23.46 -27.58 -44.92
C PHE A 599 23.61 -26.75 -46.20
N SER A 600 23.23 -25.46 -46.20
CA SER A 600 23.35 -24.59 -47.37
C SER A 600 24.73 -23.94 -47.57
N ASP A 601 25.68 -24.08 -46.64
CA ASP A 601 26.94 -23.33 -46.71
C ASP A 601 28.16 -24.05 -47.32
N HIS A 602 27.96 -25.17 -48.02
CA HIS A 602 29.05 -25.94 -48.63
C HIS A 602 28.86 -26.26 -50.12
N ARG A 603 28.57 -25.25 -50.96
CA ARG A 603 28.86 -25.32 -52.41
C ARG A 603 29.21 -23.97 -53.02
N HIS A 604 30.38 -23.42 -52.67
CA HIS A 604 31.14 -22.58 -53.59
C HIS A 604 32.64 -22.85 -53.43
N VAL A 605 33.13 -23.84 -54.18
CA VAL A 605 34.53 -23.89 -54.62
C VAL A 605 34.53 -23.51 -56.10
N PRO A 606 35.11 -22.37 -56.50
CA PRO A 606 35.48 -22.14 -57.88
C PRO A 606 36.99 -22.34 -58.04
N THR A 607 37.39 -23.42 -58.68
CA THR A 607 38.70 -23.58 -59.30
C THR A 607 38.79 -22.71 -60.56
N GLY A 608 39.69 -21.74 -60.55
CA GLY A 608 40.62 -21.40 -61.64
C GLY A 608 40.10 -21.11 -63.07
N ALA A 609 40.26 -19.84 -63.44
CA ALA A 609 40.89 -19.34 -64.68
C ALA A 609 40.04 -18.86 -65.88
N SER A 610 40.45 -17.65 -66.33
CA SER A 610 40.23 -16.93 -67.60
C SER A 610 38.97 -16.06 -67.78
N ALA A 611 39.20 -14.75 -67.69
CA ALA A 611 38.39 -13.63 -68.20
C ALA A 611 38.60 -13.48 -69.74
N PRO A 612 38.04 -12.49 -70.51
CA PRO A 612 37.45 -11.20 -70.08
C PRO A 612 36.34 -10.55 -70.98
N ILE A 613 35.95 -9.29 -70.64
CA ILE A 613 35.33 -8.19 -71.45
C ILE A 613 33.81 -8.33 -71.77
N ALA A 614 32.85 -7.42 -71.49
CA ALA A 614 32.78 -5.96 -71.73
C ALA A 614 31.64 -5.25 -70.91
N PRO A 615 31.60 -3.88 -70.85
CA PRO A 615 30.67 -3.07 -70.05
C PRO A 615 29.69 -2.20 -70.88
N ARG A 616 28.57 -1.70 -70.28
CA ARG A 616 27.82 -0.46 -70.67
C ARG A 616 26.67 -0.16 -69.69
N ARG A 617 26.65 1.01 -69.01
CA ARG A 617 25.86 2.26 -69.29
C ARG A 617 24.31 2.07 -69.27
N LEU A 618 23.42 2.95 -68.80
CA LEU A 618 23.40 4.28 -68.17
C LEU A 618 21.91 4.61 -67.84
N ASN A 619 21.64 5.41 -66.80
CA ASN A 619 20.56 6.41 -66.64
C ASN A 619 19.06 6.08 -66.96
N ARG A 620 18.17 6.36 -65.98
CA ARG A 620 17.37 7.60 -65.98
C ARG A 620 16.63 7.87 -64.66
N SER A 621 16.71 9.13 -64.27
CA SER A 621 16.03 9.88 -63.21
C SER A 621 14.51 10.06 -63.42
N ARG A 622 13.74 10.22 -62.32
CA ARG A 622 12.80 11.35 -62.17
C ARG A 622 12.25 11.52 -60.74
N THR A 623 12.09 12.79 -60.40
CA THR A 623 11.67 13.43 -59.15
C THR A 623 10.15 13.37 -58.89
N ALA A 624 9.75 13.53 -57.62
CA ALA A 624 8.39 13.67 -57.08
C ALA A 624 7.60 14.88 -57.67
N PRO A 625 6.27 15.07 -57.45
CA PRO A 625 5.72 15.47 -56.13
C PRO A 625 4.25 15.02 -55.80
N SER A 626 3.83 15.43 -54.60
CA SER A 626 2.56 15.31 -53.85
C SER A 626 1.22 15.57 -54.55
N SER A 627 0.14 14.90 -54.12
CA SER A 627 -1.04 15.53 -53.45
C SER A 627 -2.18 14.55 -53.09
N SER A 628 -2.81 14.86 -51.96
CA SER A 628 -4.10 14.47 -51.36
C SER A 628 -5.13 13.58 -52.08
N SER A 629 -5.75 12.66 -51.34
CA SER A 629 -7.22 12.66 -51.08
C SER A 629 -7.65 11.55 -50.11
N ARG A 630 -8.63 11.87 -49.28
CA ARG A 630 -9.36 11.04 -48.31
C ARG A 630 -10.12 9.88 -48.98
N ALA A 631 -10.30 8.77 -48.25
CA ALA A 631 -11.60 8.37 -47.67
C ALA A 631 -11.77 6.85 -47.49
N THR A 632 -12.27 6.46 -46.31
CA THR A 632 -13.25 5.38 -46.04
C THR A 632 -12.89 3.93 -46.40
N THR A 633 -12.87 2.97 -45.46
CA THR A 633 -14.05 2.21 -44.97
C THR A 633 -13.54 1.21 -43.91
N ARG A 634 -13.95 1.21 -42.63
CA ARG A 634 -15.17 0.64 -41.97
C ARG A 634 -15.68 -0.73 -42.48
N ARG A 635 -16.00 -1.59 -41.50
CA ARG A 635 -16.52 -2.99 -41.51
C ARG A 635 -15.37 -3.98 -41.67
N TRP A 636 -15.18 -4.97 -40.80
CA TRP A 636 -16.13 -6.04 -40.50
C TRP A 636 -16.28 -6.30 -38.99
N ALA A 637 -17.50 -6.10 -38.50
CA ALA A 637 -18.04 -6.81 -37.35
C ALA A 637 -19.31 -7.50 -37.83
N ARG A 638 -19.52 -8.72 -37.33
CA ARG A 638 -20.68 -9.62 -37.43
C ARG A 638 -20.68 -10.69 -38.53
N SER A 639 -21.10 -11.85 -38.01
CA SER A 639 -21.65 -13.05 -38.63
C SER A 639 -20.57 -14.13 -38.79
N TRP A 640 -20.72 -15.36 -38.32
CA TRP A 640 -21.87 -16.25 -38.15
C TRP A 640 -21.54 -17.20 -36.96
N ARG A 641 -22.42 -17.93 -36.28
CA ARG A 641 -23.87 -18.18 -36.25
C ARG A 641 -24.14 -18.86 -34.91
#